data_AF-A0A812I272-F1
#
_entry.id   AF-A0A812I272-F1
#
_cell.length_a   1.000
_cell.length_b   1.000
_cell.length_c   1.000
_cell.angle_alpha   90.00
_cell.angle_beta   90.00
_cell.angle_gamma   90.00
#
_symmetry.space_group_name_H-M   'P 1'
#
loop_
_entity.id
_entity.type
_entity.pdbx_description
1 polymer ?
#
loop_
_entity_poly.entity_id
_entity_poly.type
_entity_poly.pdbx_seq_one_letter_code
_entity_poly.pdbx_strand_id
1 'polypeptide(L)'
;MLRLLLPALGVVSLAEQLESPELQEPCRGSSCTAGAGFVQYRRLLSQKASVRDEFCQGKTGLYAAPAGAEGNINCRGFYNCFHGNEAMQLCGSGLRFSPTTMNCDWEANVACDVVTTEGPGVTTTVTMVTTVQATTAPPVTTTGGSSIDPSDFCIGKVGLYAAPVNMAGNEDCRGYFNCFRGDEPMQLCAQGQRFSADLKNCDWRANVPCSEVTETSTTAGTTAPPGSSSSTTSSTTAAPSSTSSTSSASSTSSTSAVGSTAPATTPGPSGKIFVAYFANWFQWWPAPYKFMPSDIAAEKITHLNYAFAMIHSSTFQIRHFEDNDVSNWGTGNWQVPCSQQAAGCTKGLYEQVNDLKATHPHLKTLISIGGWSFNLPASEDAESARRMSRLDAGWTEYVFSDMVSTGENRQKFVDSAIDFCRTWGFDGLDLDWEYPGFIGRGGRATDKANFATLLRQLRAAFDAEGTSSGRTPLLLTAAVGIGPSTADNAYDVPALNENLDFINLMTYDMYGGWSPEKTAIHSQLYAGPGDSFGDGVPLSGEYAVNDWIARGASVSKLALGLVTYSRSFQLQSSTPGQGPGAAGQGYGATQAISKQVGLASYYEILTLISQGAEKHYDSARCGAYLQQGDLWMGFDDEESVRCKADYIKEKGLIGGLLWDLPEDDFPNGSPIVTAFSQALGL
;
A
#
# COMPACT_ATOMS: atom_id res chain seq x y z
N MET A 1 61.70 -26.35 -15.96
CA MET A 1 61.61 -25.26 -14.96
C MET A 1 60.11 -25.09 -14.65
N LEU A 2 59.66 -25.34 -13.41
CA LEU A 2 59.72 -24.49 -12.20
C LEU A 2 58.47 -23.57 -12.16
N ARG A 3 57.41 -23.90 -11.39
CA ARG A 3 57.11 -23.50 -9.97
C ARG A 3 56.75 -21.99 -9.84
N LEU A 4 55.80 -21.50 -9.03
CA LEU A 4 54.92 -22.03 -7.96
C LEU A 4 53.47 -21.43 -8.14
N LEU A 5 52.43 -21.48 -7.26
CA LEU A 5 52.14 -22.06 -5.92
C LEU A 5 50.61 -22.33 -5.75
N LEU A 6 50.02 -21.97 -4.60
CA LEU A 6 48.65 -22.03 -4.02
C LEU A 6 48.64 -20.99 -2.82
N PRO A 7 47.60 -20.72 -2.00
CA PRO A 7 46.35 -21.50 -1.74
C PRO A 7 45.02 -20.70 -1.48
N ALA A 8 43.93 -21.46 -1.26
CA ALA A 8 42.73 -21.18 -0.42
C ALA A 8 41.82 -19.96 -0.76
N LEU A 9 40.51 -19.93 -0.47
CA LEU A 9 39.59 -20.84 0.23
C LEU A 9 38.45 -21.28 -0.75
N GLY A 10 37.62 -22.30 -0.50
CA GLY A 10 37.54 -23.23 0.62
C GLY A 10 36.09 -23.57 1.02
N VAL A 11 35.36 -24.33 0.21
CA VAL A 11 34.01 -24.84 0.53
C VAL A 11 33.98 -26.36 0.34
N VAL A 12 33.55 -27.08 1.37
CA VAL A 12 33.36 -28.55 1.36
C VAL A 12 31.92 -28.84 1.80
N SER A 13 31.29 -29.82 1.16
CA SER A 13 29.92 -30.26 1.49
C SER A 13 29.84 -30.76 2.93
N LEU A 14 28.89 -30.24 3.72
CA LEU A 14 28.59 -30.74 5.05
C LEU A 14 27.34 -31.62 5.00
N ALA A 15 27.55 -32.91 4.77
CA ALA A 15 26.51 -33.94 4.69
C ALA A 15 26.77 -35.08 5.70
N GLU A 16 27.12 -34.72 6.93
CA GLU A 16 27.35 -35.68 8.03
C GLU A 16 27.25 -34.96 9.39
N GLN A 17 26.13 -35.16 10.10
CA GLN A 17 26.02 -35.26 11.57
C GLN A 17 24.56 -35.26 12.02
N LEU A 18 24.06 -36.45 12.41
CA LEU A 18 23.30 -36.71 13.66
C LEU A 18 22.75 -38.15 13.61
N GLU A 19 23.61 -39.12 13.89
CA GLU A 19 23.15 -40.45 14.32
C GLU A 19 22.80 -40.39 15.82
N SER A 20 21.66 -40.98 16.20
CA SER A 20 21.35 -41.37 17.58
C SER A 20 20.55 -42.68 17.55
N PRO A 21 21.04 -43.79 18.13
CA PRO A 21 20.47 -45.11 17.87
C PRO A 21 19.55 -45.62 18.99
N GLU A 22 18.25 -45.74 18.71
CA GLU A 22 17.37 -46.68 19.40
C GLU A 22 16.53 -47.49 18.38
N LEU A 23 16.09 -48.68 18.78
CA LEU A 23 15.31 -49.65 17.99
C LEU A 23 16.04 -50.38 16.83
N GLN A 24 17.04 -51.19 17.18
CA GLN A 24 17.35 -52.44 16.45
C GLN A 24 17.01 -53.67 17.30
N GLU A 25 16.24 -54.61 16.75
CA GLU A 25 16.24 -56.09 16.94
C GLU A 25 15.07 -56.67 16.08
N PRO A 26 15.04 -57.97 15.70
CA PRO A 26 14.85 -58.30 14.29
C PRO A 26 13.78 -59.36 13.96
N CYS A 27 13.22 -59.28 12.75
CA CYS A 27 12.42 -60.36 12.19
C CYS A 27 13.29 -61.40 11.44
N ARG A 28 13.58 -62.53 12.08
CA ARG A 28 13.98 -63.77 11.40
C ARG A 28 12.74 -64.66 11.21
N GLY A 29 12.43 -65.08 9.97
CA GLY A 29 11.38 -66.06 9.71
C GLY A 29 10.70 -65.87 8.35
N SER A 30 10.44 -66.96 7.64
CA SER A 30 10.06 -66.93 6.21
C SER A 30 8.55 -66.91 5.97
N SER A 31 7.88 -65.77 6.17
CA SER A 31 6.57 -65.48 5.55
C SER A 31 6.11 -64.00 5.68
N CYS A 32 6.75 -63.07 4.96
CA CYS A 32 6.21 -61.72 4.75
C CYS A 32 6.26 -61.36 3.27
N THR A 33 5.09 -61.20 2.64
CA THR A 33 4.97 -60.64 1.29
C THR A 33 5.17 -59.13 1.33
N ALA A 34 5.90 -58.59 0.33
CA ALA A 34 6.14 -57.15 0.21
C ALA A 34 4.86 -56.43 -0.27
N GLY A 35 3.89 -56.21 0.62
CA GLY A 35 2.57 -55.70 0.25
C GLY A 35 1.64 -55.35 1.41
N ALA A 36 2.12 -54.61 2.42
CA ALA A 36 1.27 -54.09 3.50
C ALA A 36 1.70 -52.70 4.02
N GLY A 37 2.95 -52.54 4.47
CA GLY A 37 3.38 -51.35 5.22
C GLY A 37 3.24 -50.01 4.47
N PHE A 38 3.47 -49.98 3.17
CA PHE A 38 3.42 -48.73 2.37
C PHE A 38 2.01 -48.16 2.17
N VAL A 39 0.95 -48.95 2.39
CA VAL A 39 -0.44 -48.50 2.24
C VAL A 39 -0.88 -47.68 3.45
N GLN A 40 -0.41 -48.04 4.66
CA GLN A 40 -0.89 -47.44 5.90
C GLN A 40 -0.26 -46.05 6.15
N TYR A 41 1.00 -45.84 5.76
CA TYR A 41 1.66 -44.53 5.86
C TYR A 41 1.09 -43.51 4.86
N ARG A 42 0.83 -43.93 3.61
CA ARG A 42 0.17 -43.05 2.61
C ARG A 42 -1.23 -42.63 3.02
N ARG A 43 -2.00 -43.50 3.70
CA ARG A 43 -3.39 -43.19 4.11
C ARG A 43 -3.47 -42.19 5.27
N LEU A 44 -2.48 -42.17 6.16
CA LEU A 44 -2.40 -41.19 7.25
C LEU A 44 -1.93 -39.80 6.76
N LEU A 45 -0.96 -39.76 5.83
CA LEU A 45 -0.55 -38.50 5.22
C LEU A 45 -1.62 -37.91 4.28
N SER A 46 -2.39 -38.75 3.58
CA SER A 46 -3.52 -38.27 2.75
C SER A 46 -4.74 -37.81 3.56
N GLN A 47 -4.76 -37.95 4.89
CA GLN A 47 -5.84 -37.46 5.76
C GLN A 47 -5.47 -36.18 6.54
N LYS A 48 -4.23 -35.68 6.46
CA LYS A 48 -3.82 -34.38 7.04
C LYS A 48 -3.63 -33.25 6.00
N ALA A 49 -3.95 -33.50 4.74
CA ALA A 49 -3.95 -32.50 3.67
C ALA A 49 -5.35 -32.29 3.05
N SER A 50 -6.41 -32.66 3.78
CA SER A 50 -7.80 -32.66 3.28
C SER A 50 -8.83 -32.29 4.35
N VAL A 51 -8.55 -31.22 5.09
CA VAL A 51 -9.59 -30.35 5.63
C VAL A 51 -9.25 -28.94 5.13
N ARG A 52 -9.95 -28.49 4.08
CA ARG A 52 -10.34 -27.08 4.03
C ARG A 52 -11.59 -27.05 4.90
N ASP A 53 -11.61 -26.22 5.93
CA ASP A 53 -12.83 -26.08 6.73
C ASP A 53 -13.96 -25.55 5.83
N GLU A 54 -15.19 -25.92 6.15
CA GLU A 54 -16.35 -25.64 5.28
C GLU A 54 -16.99 -24.27 5.58
N PHE A 55 -16.41 -23.45 6.48
CA PHE A 55 -17.13 -22.31 7.03
C PHE A 55 -17.18 -21.11 6.08
N CYS A 56 -16.11 -20.76 5.38
CA CYS A 56 -16.13 -19.67 4.39
C CYS A 56 -16.52 -20.12 2.97
N GLN A 57 -16.87 -21.39 2.76
CA GLN A 57 -17.32 -21.87 1.46
C GLN A 57 -18.62 -21.16 1.03
N GLY A 58 -18.57 -20.44 -0.10
CA GLY A 58 -19.71 -19.67 -0.63
C GLY A 58 -20.06 -18.41 0.18
N LYS A 59 -19.14 -17.91 1.02
CA LYS A 59 -19.31 -16.70 1.84
C LYS A 59 -18.23 -15.66 1.52
N THR A 60 -18.61 -14.37 1.58
CA THR A 60 -17.70 -13.25 1.35
C THR A 60 -17.99 -12.13 2.34
N GLY A 61 -17.00 -11.73 3.15
CA GLY A 61 -17.14 -10.71 4.19
C GLY A 61 -16.91 -11.24 5.61
N LEU A 62 -17.30 -10.45 6.63
CA LEU A 62 -17.09 -10.74 8.04
C LEU A 62 -18.25 -11.54 8.64
N TYR A 63 -17.95 -12.68 9.29
CA TYR A 63 -18.94 -13.55 9.93
C TYR A 63 -18.51 -13.97 11.32
N ALA A 64 -19.45 -14.02 12.27
CA ALA A 64 -19.20 -14.57 13.60
C ALA A 64 -18.77 -16.05 13.50
N ALA A 65 -17.73 -16.44 14.24
CA ALA A 65 -17.26 -17.81 14.26
C ALA A 65 -18.27 -18.74 14.96
N PRO A 66 -18.40 -20.02 14.53
CA PRO A 66 -19.27 -20.99 15.21
C PRO A 66 -18.88 -21.18 16.68
N ALA A 67 -19.87 -21.32 17.55
CA ALA A 67 -19.63 -21.73 18.93
C ALA A 67 -18.96 -23.11 18.96
N GLY A 68 -17.78 -23.19 19.57
CA GLY A 68 -16.95 -24.40 19.58
C GLY A 68 -15.80 -24.44 18.56
N ALA A 69 -15.63 -23.42 17.71
CA ALA A 69 -14.39 -23.24 16.94
C ALA A 69 -13.19 -23.04 17.89
N GLU A 70 -12.01 -23.56 17.54
CA GLU A 70 -10.86 -23.61 18.46
C GLU A 70 -10.36 -22.20 18.84
N GLY A 71 -10.56 -21.80 20.09
CA GLY A 71 -10.28 -20.45 20.61
C GLY A 71 -11.48 -19.49 20.63
N ASN A 72 -12.62 -19.82 19.99
CA ASN A 72 -13.84 -19.00 20.02
C ASN A 72 -14.64 -19.17 21.32
N ILE A 73 -14.11 -18.62 22.41
CA ILE A 73 -14.82 -18.52 23.69
C ILE A 73 -15.68 -17.25 23.71
N ASN A 74 -16.96 -17.37 24.07
CA ASN A 74 -17.93 -16.28 24.18
C ASN A 74 -17.99 -15.35 22.95
N CYS A 75 -18.26 -15.87 21.74
CA CYS A 75 -18.39 -15.08 20.50
C CYS A 75 -17.25 -14.07 20.25
N ARG A 76 -16.02 -14.40 20.66
CA ARG A 76 -14.84 -13.57 20.42
C ARG A 76 -14.23 -13.81 19.03
N GLY A 77 -14.50 -14.95 18.42
CA GLY A 77 -14.01 -15.32 17.10
C GLY A 77 -14.88 -14.77 15.97
N PHE A 78 -14.24 -14.36 14.89
CA PHE A 78 -14.87 -14.08 13.60
C PHE A 78 -13.96 -14.52 12.45
N TYR A 79 -14.55 -14.77 11.29
CA TYR A 79 -13.83 -15.06 10.06
C TYR A 79 -13.96 -13.88 9.10
N ASN A 80 -12.87 -13.52 8.44
CA ASN A 80 -12.90 -12.69 7.25
C ASN A 80 -12.87 -13.61 6.02
N CYS A 81 -14.05 -14.00 5.55
CA CYS A 81 -14.19 -14.93 4.45
C CYS A 81 -13.83 -14.25 3.12
N PHE A 82 -12.67 -14.59 2.58
CA PHE A 82 -12.20 -14.13 1.28
C PHE A 82 -11.46 -15.27 0.56
N HIS A 83 -11.90 -15.61 -0.67
CA HIS A 83 -11.34 -16.68 -1.50
C HIS A 83 -11.24 -18.06 -0.82
N GLY A 84 -12.12 -18.35 0.15
CA GLY A 84 -12.14 -19.64 0.88
C GLY A 84 -11.01 -19.80 1.90
N ASN A 85 -10.43 -18.71 2.40
CA ASN A 85 -9.47 -18.73 3.50
C ASN A 85 -10.19 -18.68 4.86
N GLU A 86 -9.85 -19.61 5.74
CA GLU A 86 -10.57 -19.90 7.01
C GLU A 86 -9.81 -19.36 8.24
N ALA A 87 -9.06 -18.25 8.11
CA ALA A 87 -8.25 -17.70 9.21
C ALA A 87 -9.12 -17.00 10.26
N MET A 88 -9.52 -17.72 11.32
CA MET A 88 -10.29 -17.14 12.42
C MET A 88 -9.48 -16.08 13.18
N GLN A 89 -10.03 -14.88 13.28
CA GLN A 89 -9.50 -13.77 14.06
C GLN A 89 -10.24 -13.65 15.40
N LEU A 90 -9.56 -13.17 16.44
CA LEU A 90 -10.15 -12.93 17.76
C LEU A 90 -10.27 -11.44 18.03
N CYS A 91 -11.44 -10.99 18.47
CA CYS A 91 -11.62 -9.67 19.05
C CYS A 91 -10.71 -9.45 20.27
N GLY A 92 -10.24 -8.20 20.43
CA GLY A 92 -9.42 -7.77 21.57
C GLY A 92 -10.04 -8.14 22.93
N SER A 93 -9.20 -8.23 23.96
CA SER A 93 -9.64 -8.68 25.29
C SER A 93 -10.79 -7.82 25.83
N GLY A 94 -11.86 -8.47 26.29
CA GLY A 94 -13.10 -7.82 26.74
C GLY A 94 -14.16 -7.56 25.66
N LEU A 95 -13.82 -7.61 24.36
CA LEU A 95 -14.77 -7.38 23.26
C LEU A 95 -15.42 -8.68 22.75
N ARG A 96 -16.47 -8.56 21.93
CA ARG A 96 -17.27 -9.61 21.30
C ARG A 96 -17.52 -9.25 19.84
N PHE A 97 -17.57 -10.21 18.91
CA PHE A 97 -17.91 -9.90 17.53
C PHE A 97 -19.43 -9.80 17.34
N SER A 98 -19.90 -8.66 16.85
CA SER A 98 -21.31 -8.41 16.53
C SER A 98 -21.63 -8.86 15.11
N PRO A 99 -22.47 -9.89 14.90
CA PRO A 99 -22.94 -10.25 13.56
C PRO A 99 -23.89 -9.20 12.95
N THR A 100 -24.44 -8.29 13.76
CA THR A 100 -25.38 -7.24 13.34
C THR A 100 -24.66 -6.00 12.81
N THR A 101 -23.50 -5.64 13.40
CA THR A 101 -22.71 -4.45 13.04
C THR A 101 -21.34 -4.78 12.43
N MET A 102 -21.04 -6.07 12.26
CA MET A 102 -19.85 -6.61 11.59
C MET A 102 -18.51 -6.12 12.19
N ASN A 103 -18.48 -5.86 13.49
CA ASN A 103 -17.32 -5.33 14.21
C ASN A 103 -17.18 -5.95 15.61
N CYS A 104 -16.02 -5.72 16.25
CA CYS A 104 -15.83 -6.03 17.66
C CYS A 104 -16.39 -4.89 18.53
N ASP A 105 -17.34 -5.21 19.40
CA ASP A 105 -17.99 -4.27 20.33
C ASP A 105 -17.99 -4.85 21.76
N TRP A 106 -18.45 -4.09 22.75
CA TRP A 106 -18.53 -4.51 24.15
C TRP A 106 -19.59 -5.59 24.36
N GLU A 107 -19.38 -6.45 25.36
CA GLU A 107 -20.29 -7.56 25.68
C GLU A 107 -21.73 -7.13 26.02
N ALA A 108 -21.93 -5.91 26.54
CA ALA A 108 -23.26 -5.35 26.76
C ALA A 108 -24.04 -5.02 25.46
N ASN A 109 -23.34 -4.91 24.32
CA ASN A 109 -23.89 -4.52 23.02
C ASN A 109 -24.11 -5.73 22.08
N VAL A 110 -23.60 -6.93 22.45
CA VAL A 110 -23.60 -8.11 21.58
C VAL A 110 -24.37 -9.27 22.22
N ALA A 111 -25.50 -9.62 21.60
CA ALA A 111 -26.26 -10.81 22.00
C ALA A 111 -25.50 -12.09 21.59
N CYS A 112 -24.89 -12.76 22.57
CA CYS A 112 -24.14 -14.00 22.41
C CYS A 112 -24.72 -15.10 23.33
N ASP A 113 -25.20 -16.19 22.76
CA ASP A 113 -25.65 -17.36 23.53
C ASP A 113 -24.44 -18.19 23.98
N VAL A 114 -24.17 -18.18 25.29
CA VAL A 114 -23.01 -18.88 25.88
C VAL A 114 -23.30 -20.38 26.03
N VAL A 115 -22.62 -21.21 25.24
CA VAL A 115 -22.68 -22.68 25.37
C VAL A 115 -21.83 -23.16 26.55
N THR A 116 -22.42 -23.20 27.75
CA THR A 116 -21.79 -23.84 28.92
C THR A 116 -21.94 -25.36 28.87
N THR A 117 -20.87 -26.07 28.55
CA THR A 117 -20.85 -27.54 28.61
C THR A 117 -20.61 -28.05 30.03
N GLU A 118 -21.66 -28.16 30.84
CA GLU A 118 -21.63 -29.03 32.02
C GLU A 118 -23.03 -29.59 32.38
N GLY A 119 -23.07 -30.57 33.29
CA GLY A 119 -24.25 -31.39 33.59
C GLY A 119 -25.37 -30.65 34.36
N PRO A 120 -26.57 -31.26 34.45
CA PRO A 120 -27.76 -30.55 34.93
C PRO A 120 -27.78 -30.37 36.45
N GLY A 121 -27.78 -29.12 36.94
CA GLY A 121 -28.13 -28.83 38.34
C GLY A 121 -27.97 -27.39 38.83
N VAL A 122 -29.07 -26.82 39.34
CA VAL A 122 -29.14 -25.72 40.33
C VAL A 122 -28.64 -24.32 39.89
N THR A 123 -29.59 -23.47 39.48
CA THR A 123 -29.41 -22.02 39.38
C THR A 123 -29.08 -21.39 40.74
N THR A 124 -28.00 -20.59 40.83
CA THR A 124 -27.70 -19.75 42.01
C THR A 124 -27.20 -18.36 41.56
N THR A 125 -27.89 -17.30 41.99
CA THR A 125 -27.47 -15.91 41.74
C THR A 125 -26.50 -15.43 42.83
N VAL A 126 -25.35 -14.87 42.46
CA VAL A 126 -24.40 -14.25 43.41
C VAL A 126 -23.88 -12.93 42.85
N THR A 127 -23.92 -11.88 43.67
CA THR A 127 -23.45 -10.51 43.36
C THR A 127 -21.94 -10.36 43.57
N MET A 128 -21.28 -9.51 42.79
CA MET A 128 -19.84 -9.21 42.94
C MET A 128 -19.49 -8.56 44.30
N VAL A 129 -18.32 -8.92 44.82
CA VAL A 129 -17.53 -8.11 45.77
C VAL A 129 -16.06 -8.21 45.38
N THR A 130 -15.35 -7.08 45.36
CA THR A 130 -13.93 -6.99 44.97
C THR A 130 -13.02 -6.96 46.19
N THR A 131 -11.92 -7.71 46.18
CA THR A 131 -10.83 -7.55 47.16
C THR A 131 -9.47 -7.80 46.50
N VAL A 132 -8.51 -6.92 46.76
CA VAL A 132 -7.11 -7.05 46.33
C VAL A 132 -6.27 -7.40 47.56
N GLN A 133 -5.34 -8.35 47.44
CA GLN A 133 -4.34 -8.60 48.47
C GLN A 133 -3.02 -9.10 47.83
N ALA A 134 -1.89 -8.55 48.29
CA ALA A 134 -0.55 -8.90 47.83
C ALA A 134 0.26 -9.52 48.98
N THR A 135 1.19 -10.42 48.65
CA THR A 135 2.06 -11.11 49.62
C THR A 135 3.48 -11.26 49.06
N THR A 136 4.49 -11.08 49.92
CA THR A 136 5.92 -11.14 49.58
C THR A 136 6.63 -12.19 50.45
N ALA A 137 7.56 -12.96 49.85
CA ALA A 137 8.30 -14.05 50.49
C ALA A 137 9.66 -14.27 49.76
N PRO A 138 10.60 -15.13 50.22
CA PRO A 138 12.02 -14.74 50.34
C PRO A 138 12.99 -15.36 49.31
N PRO A 139 14.27 -14.90 49.27
CA PRO A 139 15.28 -15.30 48.27
C PRO A 139 16.19 -16.46 48.72
N VAL A 140 17.00 -17.03 47.79
CA VAL A 140 18.46 -17.33 47.96
C VAL A 140 19.13 -17.97 46.71
N THR A 141 20.42 -17.64 46.50
CA THR A 141 21.44 -18.22 45.56
C THR A 141 21.31 -18.08 44.04
N THR A 142 22.45 -17.79 43.40
CA THR A 142 22.69 -17.77 41.94
C THR A 142 24.13 -18.18 41.59
N THR A 143 24.34 -18.73 40.39
CA THR A 143 25.62 -18.83 39.66
C THR A 143 25.36 -18.55 38.18
N GLY A 144 26.32 -17.95 37.47
CA GLY A 144 26.07 -17.19 36.24
C GLY A 144 26.15 -17.94 34.89
N GLY A 145 25.84 -17.20 33.81
CA GLY A 145 25.87 -17.64 32.40
C GLY A 145 25.95 -16.46 31.41
N SER A 146 26.25 -16.74 30.14
CA SER A 146 26.72 -15.78 29.13
C SER A 146 25.63 -14.94 28.43
N SER A 147 26.08 -13.89 27.72
CA SER A 147 25.29 -13.13 26.73
C SER A 147 24.95 -13.94 25.47
N ILE A 148 23.81 -13.65 24.83
CA ILE A 148 23.32 -14.32 23.61
C ILE A 148 23.41 -13.35 22.43
N ASP A 149 23.86 -13.83 21.27
CA ASP A 149 23.87 -13.06 20.02
C ASP A 149 22.45 -12.94 19.42
N PRO A 150 21.98 -11.76 19.00
CA PRO A 150 20.69 -11.60 18.34
C PRO A 150 20.45 -12.49 17.11
N SER A 151 21.48 -12.82 16.32
CA SER A 151 21.31 -13.65 15.10
C SER A 151 20.81 -15.07 15.38
N ASP A 152 21.13 -15.59 16.56
CA ASP A 152 20.95 -17.01 16.88
C ASP A 152 19.64 -17.27 17.63
N PHE A 153 18.93 -16.20 18.04
CA PHE A 153 17.77 -16.35 18.92
C PHE A 153 16.60 -17.09 18.25
N CYS A 154 16.36 -16.91 16.95
CA CYS A 154 15.22 -17.53 16.28
C CYS A 154 15.50 -18.93 15.70
N ILE A 155 16.74 -19.44 15.82
CA ILE A 155 17.09 -20.79 15.36
C ILE A 155 16.24 -21.84 16.09
N GLY A 156 15.48 -22.63 15.34
CA GLY A 156 14.60 -23.68 15.86
C GLY A 156 13.31 -23.19 16.52
N LYS A 157 12.95 -21.91 16.37
CA LYS A 157 11.72 -21.31 16.93
C LYS A 157 10.76 -20.87 15.82
N VAL A 158 9.46 -20.92 16.10
CA VAL A 158 8.42 -20.43 15.16
C VAL A 158 7.32 -19.69 15.94
N GLY A 159 7.02 -18.46 15.52
CA GLY A 159 6.04 -17.58 16.16
C GLY A 159 6.65 -16.53 17.08
N LEU A 160 5.83 -15.98 17.98
CA LEU A 160 6.15 -14.79 18.77
C LEU A 160 6.75 -15.11 20.16
N TYR A 161 7.89 -14.47 20.46
CA TYR A 161 8.66 -14.65 21.70
C TYR A 161 9.18 -13.31 22.23
N ALA A 162 9.17 -13.12 23.55
CA ALA A 162 9.90 -12.01 24.17
C ALA A 162 11.42 -12.15 23.92
N ALA A 163 12.09 -11.05 23.64
CA ALA A 163 13.54 -11.02 23.52
C ALA A 163 14.21 -11.14 24.92
N PRO A 164 15.44 -11.69 25.02
CA PRO A 164 16.16 -11.78 26.29
C PRO A 164 16.38 -10.39 26.91
N VAL A 165 16.15 -10.24 28.21
CA VAL A 165 16.23 -8.93 28.91
C VAL A 165 17.65 -8.34 28.97
N ASN A 166 18.66 -9.17 28.70
CA ASN A 166 20.08 -8.81 28.59
C ASN A 166 20.56 -8.61 27.15
N MET A 167 19.65 -8.60 26.16
CA MET A 167 19.96 -8.34 24.76
C MET A 167 20.08 -6.83 24.49
N ALA A 168 21.10 -6.43 23.72
CA ALA A 168 21.36 -5.02 23.42
C ALA A 168 20.12 -4.35 22.76
N GLY A 169 19.68 -3.23 23.34
CA GLY A 169 18.48 -2.51 22.90
C GLY A 169 17.16 -2.97 23.55
N ASN A 170 17.15 -4.00 24.41
CA ASN A 170 15.95 -4.50 25.11
C ASN A 170 15.82 -3.98 26.56
N GLU A 171 16.19 -2.73 26.81
CA GLU A 171 16.43 -2.15 28.15
C GLU A 171 15.18 -1.95 29.04
N ASP A 172 14.05 -2.59 28.72
CA ASP A 172 12.77 -2.53 29.47
C ASP A 172 11.81 -3.70 29.13
N CYS A 173 12.31 -4.86 28.66
CA CYS A 173 11.48 -5.97 28.15
C CYS A 173 10.49 -5.55 27.04
N ARG A 174 10.90 -4.58 26.21
CA ARG A 174 10.12 -4.07 25.07
C ARG A 174 10.36 -4.89 23.80
N GLY A 175 11.46 -5.64 23.77
CA GLY A 175 11.92 -6.45 22.66
C GLY A 175 11.15 -7.75 22.50
N TYR A 176 10.87 -8.10 21.26
CA TYR A 176 10.30 -9.39 20.86
C TYR A 176 10.80 -9.80 19.48
N PHE A 177 10.66 -11.08 19.19
CA PHE A 177 10.94 -11.66 17.88
C PHE A 177 9.70 -12.37 17.36
N ASN A 178 9.49 -12.30 16.05
CA ASN A 178 8.52 -13.11 15.32
C ASN A 178 9.29 -14.10 14.43
N CYS A 179 9.68 -15.26 14.98
CA CYS A 179 10.58 -16.21 14.31
C CYS A 179 9.83 -16.99 13.21
N PHE A 180 10.37 -17.06 11.99
CA PHE A 180 9.81 -17.83 10.86
C PHE A 180 10.85 -18.42 9.88
N ARG A 181 12.05 -17.84 9.82
CA ARG A 181 13.21 -18.20 8.99
C ARG A 181 14.49 -18.36 9.83
N GLY A 182 14.59 -17.69 10.98
CA GLY A 182 15.63 -17.93 11.99
C GLY A 182 16.61 -16.78 12.22
N ASP A 183 16.58 -15.77 11.35
CA ASP A 183 17.51 -14.63 11.26
C ASP A 183 16.83 -13.27 11.55
N GLU A 184 15.65 -13.27 12.17
CA GLU A 184 14.82 -12.07 12.29
C GLU A 184 15.39 -10.98 13.21
N PRO A 185 15.25 -9.69 12.85
CA PRO A 185 15.63 -8.60 13.75
C PRO A 185 14.67 -8.49 14.94
N MET A 186 15.21 -8.16 16.12
CA MET A 186 14.41 -7.83 17.30
C MET A 186 13.52 -6.61 17.04
N GLN A 187 12.22 -6.77 17.25
CA GLN A 187 11.21 -5.72 17.17
C GLN A 187 10.95 -5.14 18.55
N LEU A 188 10.49 -3.88 18.64
CA LEU A 188 10.19 -3.20 19.89
C LEU A 188 8.71 -2.82 19.99
N CYS A 189 8.09 -3.09 21.15
CA CYS A 189 6.78 -2.54 21.50
C CYS A 189 6.80 -1.01 21.58
N ALA A 190 5.63 -0.38 21.38
CA ALA A 190 5.48 1.08 21.42
C ALA A 190 5.97 1.69 22.76
N GLN A 191 6.24 2.99 22.77
CA GLN A 191 6.76 3.66 23.97
C GLN A 191 5.74 3.58 25.12
N GLY A 192 6.14 2.99 26.25
CA GLY A 192 5.25 2.72 27.39
C GLY A 192 4.59 1.33 27.42
N GLN A 193 4.78 0.52 26.37
CA GLN A 193 4.37 -0.89 26.30
C GLN A 193 5.56 -1.83 26.43
N ARG A 194 5.29 -3.08 26.81
CA ARG A 194 6.22 -4.21 26.94
C ARG A 194 5.63 -5.44 26.23
N PHE A 195 6.47 -6.41 25.85
CA PHE A 195 5.96 -7.60 25.18
C PHE A 195 5.54 -8.68 26.17
N SER A 196 4.26 -9.07 26.12
CA SER A 196 3.73 -10.18 26.91
C SER A 196 4.05 -11.51 26.22
N ALA A 197 4.97 -12.28 26.80
CA ALA A 197 5.34 -13.61 26.31
C ALA A 197 4.15 -14.60 26.32
N ASP A 198 3.15 -14.37 27.19
CA ASP A 198 1.98 -15.20 27.38
C ASP A 198 0.81 -14.80 26.46
N LEU A 199 0.53 -13.49 26.34
CA LEU A 199 -0.54 -12.97 25.49
C LEU A 199 -0.13 -12.78 24.01
N LYS A 200 1.17 -12.98 23.70
CA LYS A 200 1.77 -12.85 22.37
C LYS A 200 1.58 -11.48 21.71
N ASN A 201 1.49 -10.42 22.52
CA ASN A 201 1.28 -9.05 22.05
C ASN A 201 2.06 -8.03 22.91
N CYS A 202 2.04 -6.78 22.47
CA CYS A 202 2.44 -5.65 23.29
C CYS A 202 1.27 -5.24 24.21
N ASP A 203 1.56 -5.06 25.50
CA ASP A 203 0.62 -4.58 26.51
C ASP A 203 1.32 -3.53 27.40
N TRP A 204 0.56 -2.77 28.20
CA TRP A 204 1.09 -1.67 28.99
C TRP A 204 2.07 -2.15 30.07
N ARG A 205 3.09 -1.34 30.38
CA ARG A 205 4.15 -1.63 31.38
C ARG A 205 3.66 -2.14 32.74
N ALA A 206 2.44 -1.81 33.16
CA ALA A 206 1.84 -2.26 34.41
C ALA A 206 1.33 -3.71 34.37
N ASN A 207 0.99 -4.22 33.18
CA ASN A 207 0.43 -5.56 32.96
C ASN A 207 1.51 -6.62 32.70
N VAL A 208 2.68 -6.18 32.20
CA VAL A 208 3.83 -7.05 31.89
C VAL A 208 4.99 -6.77 32.85
N PRO A 209 5.27 -7.65 33.82
CA PRO A 209 6.39 -7.49 34.74
C PRO A 209 7.72 -7.70 34.00
N CYS A 210 8.59 -6.70 34.05
CA CYS A 210 9.99 -6.80 33.63
C CYS A 210 10.89 -6.72 34.86
N SER A 211 11.84 -7.65 34.97
CA SER A 211 12.87 -7.64 36.02
C SER A 211 14.20 -7.18 35.43
N GLU A 212 14.58 -5.94 35.69
CA GLU A 212 15.93 -5.44 35.39
C GLU A 212 17.00 -6.17 36.22
N VAL A 213 18.17 -6.39 35.62
CA VAL A 213 19.34 -6.92 36.33
C VAL A 213 20.19 -5.74 36.81
N THR A 214 19.91 -5.25 38.02
CA THR A 214 20.72 -4.21 38.66
C THR A 214 21.29 -4.70 39.98
N GLU A 215 22.62 -4.66 40.10
CA GLU A 215 23.30 -4.65 41.39
C GLU A 215 22.87 -3.43 42.20
N THR A 216 22.81 -3.51 43.53
CA THR A 216 22.80 -2.28 44.37
C THR A 216 23.48 -2.49 45.71
N SER A 217 24.41 -1.60 46.03
CA SER A 217 25.10 -1.56 47.33
C SER A 217 24.15 -1.10 48.45
N THR A 218 24.35 -1.61 49.67
CA THR A 218 23.53 -1.29 50.83
C THR A 218 24.12 -0.20 51.73
N THR A 219 23.26 0.71 52.18
CA THR A 219 23.33 1.42 53.47
C THR A 219 21.92 1.57 54.04
N ALA A 220 21.78 1.70 55.36
CA ALA A 220 20.52 1.33 56.05
C ALA A 220 20.02 2.37 57.08
N GLY A 221 18.71 2.30 57.39
CA GLY A 221 18.03 3.01 58.48
C GLY A 221 17.29 4.30 58.07
N THR A 222 16.28 4.80 58.79
CA THR A 222 15.62 4.28 60.01
C THR A 222 14.22 4.90 60.21
N THR A 223 13.25 4.15 60.75
CA THR A 223 12.05 4.59 61.53
C THR A 223 11.09 5.72 61.06
N ALA A 224 9.85 5.31 60.78
CA ALA A 224 8.63 5.68 61.54
C ALA A 224 8.04 7.14 61.43
N PRO A 225 6.83 7.46 61.99
CA PRO A 225 5.71 7.87 61.12
C PRO A 225 5.00 9.20 61.59
N PRO A 226 3.65 9.35 61.65
CA PRO A 226 2.92 10.04 60.58
C PRO A 226 2.00 11.20 61.03
N GLY A 227 1.49 11.94 60.05
CA GLY A 227 0.23 12.68 60.15
C GLY A 227 0.03 13.71 59.03
N SER A 228 -1.15 14.27 58.75
CA SER A 228 -2.55 13.84 58.97
C SER A 228 -3.45 15.04 58.68
N SER A 229 -4.54 14.87 57.90
CA SER A 229 -5.61 15.89 57.68
C SER A 229 -5.17 17.22 57.00
N SER A 230 -6.03 17.99 56.33
CA SER A 230 -7.46 17.80 55.97
C SER A 230 -7.85 18.67 54.76
N SER A 231 -9.12 18.52 54.35
CA SER A 231 -9.96 19.35 53.48
C SER A 231 -9.82 20.89 53.68
N THR A 232 -10.40 21.79 52.86
CA THR A 232 -11.84 21.81 52.46
C THR A 232 -12.13 22.84 51.33
N THR A 233 -13.09 22.48 50.44
CA THR A 233 -14.14 23.30 49.72
C THR A 233 -13.98 24.81 49.41
N SER A 234 -14.60 25.42 48.39
CA SER A 234 -15.34 25.03 47.15
C SER A 234 -15.84 26.31 46.42
N SER A 235 -16.22 26.19 45.12
CA SER A 235 -17.39 26.82 44.42
C SER A 235 -17.77 28.32 44.55
N THR A 236 -18.33 29.07 43.58
CA THR A 236 -18.72 28.87 42.14
C THR A 236 -19.20 30.20 41.50
N THR A 237 -19.33 30.22 40.16
CA THR A 237 -20.36 30.94 39.33
C THR A 237 -20.45 32.47 39.16
N ALA A 238 -20.26 32.88 37.89
CA ALA A 238 -21.22 33.60 37.01
C ALA A 238 -21.43 35.13 37.05
N ALA A 239 -21.96 35.66 35.94
CA ALA A 239 -22.15 37.08 35.61
C ALA A 239 -23.61 37.39 35.19
N PRO A 240 -23.98 38.67 34.92
CA PRO A 240 -24.65 38.96 33.63
C PRO A 240 -24.39 40.37 32.99
N SER A 241 -24.42 40.42 31.65
CA SER A 241 -25.28 41.22 30.72
C SER A 241 -25.87 42.60 31.14
N SER A 242 -26.15 43.60 30.26
CA SER A 242 -25.98 43.81 28.79
C SER A 242 -26.46 45.24 28.33
N THR A 243 -26.64 45.47 27.00
CA THR A 243 -27.33 46.59 26.27
C THR A 243 -26.53 47.85 25.86
N SER A 244 -26.91 48.65 24.83
CA SER A 244 -27.21 48.39 23.38
C SER A 244 -27.75 49.66 22.66
N SER A 245 -27.47 49.90 21.36
CA SER A 245 -28.31 50.73 20.45
C SER A 245 -27.86 50.66 18.96
N THR A 246 -28.58 51.33 18.05
CA THR A 246 -28.91 50.81 16.69
C THR A 246 -29.19 51.91 15.65
N SER A 247 -28.91 51.68 14.35
CA SER A 247 -29.63 52.30 13.20
C SER A 247 -29.36 51.61 11.83
N SER A 248 -30.19 51.92 10.81
CA SER A 248 -30.27 51.27 9.47
C SER A 248 -30.20 52.35 8.34
N ALA A 249 -30.38 52.16 7.00
CA ALA A 249 -30.99 51.08 6.20
C ALA A 249 -30.63 51.09 4.68
N SER A 250 -30.88 49.95 4.01
CA SER A 250 -31.35 49.66 2.63
C SER A 250 -31.14 50.60 1.40
N SER A 251 -30.66 50.03 0.27
CA SER A 251 -31.38 50.10 -1.04
C SER A 251 -30.89 49.13 -2.15
N THR A 252 -31.77 48.19 -2.51
CA THR A 252 -32.17 47.65 -3.84
C THR A 252 -31.26 47.65 -5.10
N SER A 253 -30.89 46.43 -5.52
CA SER A 253 -30.99 45.84 -6.89
C SER A 253 -30.46 46.52 -8.17
N SER A 254 -29.55 45.82 -8.87
CA SER A 254 -29.75 45.42 -10.29
C SER A 254 -28.92 44.16 -10.62
N THR A 255 -29.43 43.29 -11.50
CA THR A 255 -28.78 42.03 -11.91
C THR A 255 -28.22 42.14 -13.33
N SER A 256 -26.96 41.73 -13.50
CA SER A 256 -26.34 41.47 -14.80
C SER A 256 -25.53 40.17 -14.73
N ALA A 257 -25.93 39.16 -15.49
CA ALA A 257 -25.20 37.90 -15.57
C ALA A 257 -23.98 38.05 -16.48
N VAL A 258 -22.78 37.88 -15.94
CA VAL A 258 -21.57 37.65 -16.72
C VAL A 258 -21.39 36.15 -16.83
N GLY A 259 -21.42 35.61 -18.06
CA GLY A 259 -21.18 34.19 -18.30
C GLY A 259 -19.73 33.84 -18.00
N SER A 260 -19.49 32.85 -17.13
CA SER A 260 -18.16 32.33 -16.88
C SER A 260 -17.71 31.48 -18.07
N THR A 261 -16.87 32.04 -18.94
CA THR A 261 -16.06 31.25 -19.88
C THR A 261 -14.87 30.68 -19.11
N ALA A 262 -14.79 29.36 -19.01
CA ALA A 262 -13.66 28.67 -18.39
C ALA A 262 -12.33 29.06 -19.07
N PRO A 263 -11.19 29.05 -18.33
CA PRO A 263 -9.87 29.26 -18.92
C PRO A 263 -9.62 28.23 -20.03
N ALA A 264 -9.28 28.70 -21.23
CA ALA A 264 -8.97 27.81 -22.34
C ALA A 264 -7.56 27.23 -22.17
N THR A 265 -7.48 25.97 -21.75
CA THR A 265 -6.30 25.13 -21.96
C THR A 265 -6.06 25.03 -23.47
N THR A 266 -5.01 25.69 -23.98
CA THR A 266 -4.64 25.62 -25.41
C THR A 266 -4.18 24.19 -25.74
N PRO A 267 -4.93 23.40 -26.52
CA PRO A 267 -4.54 22.02 -26.82
C PRO A 267 -3.46 21.97 -27.91
N GLY A 268 -2.84 20.80 -28.08
CA GLY A 268 -2.08 20.48 -29.29
C GLY A 268 -2.97 20.38 -30.55
N PRO A 269 -2.38 20.16 -31.74
CA PRO A 269 -3.10 20.20 -33.02
C PRO A 269 -4.34 19.30 -33.13
N SER A 270 -4.40 18.21 -32.37
CA SER A 270 -5.51 17.24 -32.33
C SER A 270 -6.63 17.56 -31.32
N GLY A 271 -6.45 18.54 -30.43
CA GLY A 271 -7.36 18.77 -29.31
C GLY A 271 -7.20 17.79 -28.13
N LYS A 272 -6.27 16.82 -28.22
CA LYS A 272 -6.08 15.75 -27.23
C LYS A 272 -4.94 16.04 -26.26
N ILE A 273 -4.91 15.32 -25.14
CA ILE A 273 -3.77 15.25 -24.23
C ILE A 273 -3.08 13.88 -24.27
N PHE A 274 -1.78 13.88 -24.08
CA PHE A 274 -1.02 12.73 -23.65
C PHE A 274 -0.32 13.08 -22.33
N VAL A 275 -0.70 12.37 -21.28
CA VAL A 275 -0.16 12.46 -19.92
C VAL A 275 0.80 11.29 -19.73
N ALA A 276 1.96 11.52 -19.13
CA ALA A 276 2.92 10.45 -18.81
C ALA A 276 3.57 10.69 -17.45
N TYR A 277 3.87 9.61 -16.73
CA TYR A 277 4.55 9.69 -15.43
C TYR A 277 6.07 9.69 -15.54
N PHE A 278 6.72 10.58 -14.78
CA PHE A 278 8.13 10.50 -14.43
C PHE A 278 8.26 9.88 -13.03
N ALA A 279 8.62 8.60 -12.97
CA ALA A 279 8.91 7.90 -11.73
C ALA A 279 10.34 8.22 -11.23
N ASN A 280 10.45 9.01 -10.15
CA ASN A 280 11.71 9.57 -9.68
C ASN A 280 12.73 8.54 -9.18
N TRP A 281 12.33 7.30 -8.89
CA TRP A 281 13.22 6.24 -8.41
C TRP A 281 14.06 5.60 -9.51
N PHE A 282 13.71 5.73 -10.80
CA PHE A 282 14.54 5.24 -11.91
C PHE A 282 15.86 6.01 -12.07
N GLN A 283 16.01 7.15 -11.38
CA GLN A 283 17.31 7.79 -11.22
C GLN A 283 18.37 6.87 -10.58
N TRP A 284 17.94 5.89 -9.76
CA TRP A 284 18.83 5.01 -9.01
C TRP A 284 19.25 3.74 -9.77
N TRP A 285 18.67 3.52 -10.95
CA TRP A 285 18.99 2.35 -11.78
C TRP A 285 20.37 2.49 -12.44
N PRO A 286 21.05 1.37 -12.78
CA PRO A 286 22.29 1.39 -13.52
C PRO A 286 22.05 1.71 -15.00
N ALA A 287 23.02 2.36 -15.65
CA ALA A 287 23.01 2.51 -17.11
C ALA A 287 22.97 1.14 -17.82
N PRO A 288 22.24 0.99 -18.94
CA PRO A 288 21.55 2.04 -19.70
C PRO A 288 20.19 2.48 -19.13
N TYR A 289 19.64 1.77 -18.16
CA TYR A 289 18.27 1.95 -17.65
C TYR A 289 18.11 3.03 -16.57
N LYS A 290 19.13 3.88 -16.39
CA LYS A 290 19.07 5.05 -15.52
C LYS A 290 18.25 6.13 -16.23
N PHE A 291 17.08 6.48 -15.69
CA PHE A 291 16.24 7.54 -16.26
C PHE A 291 16.39 8.85 -15.48
N MET A 292 16.59 9.96 -16.18
CA MET A 292 16.73 11.32 -15.67
C MET A 292 15.81 12.28 -16.47
N PRO A 293 15.56 13.50 -15.98
CA PRO A 293 14.76 14.49 -16.71
C PRO A 293 15.31 14.86 -18.11
N SER A 294 16.60 14.62 -18.36
CA SER A 294 17.24 14.76 -19.67
C SER A 294 16.77 13.76 -20.73
N ASP A 295 16.19 12.64 -20.29
CA ASP A 295 15.86 11.49 -21.13
C ASP A 295 14.37 11.50 -21.52
N ILE A 296 13.63 12.51 -21.05
CA ILE A 296 12.21 12.75 -21.34
C ILE A 296 12.06 13.34 -22.73
N ALA A 297 11.41 12.58 -23.62
CA ALA A 297 10.96 13.03 -24.94
C ALA A 297 9.75 13.99 -24.83
N ALA A 298 9.99 15.16 -24.24
CA ALA A 298 8.99 16.18 -23.91
C ALA A 298 8.25 16.75 -25.13
N GLU A 299 8.80 16.60 -26.34
CA GLU A 299 8.15 16.92 -27.60
C GLU A 299 6.99 15.98 -27.95
N LYS A 300 6.96 14.75 -27.40
CA LYS A 300 5.96 13.72 -27.72
C LYS A 300 4.74 13.75 -26.79
N ILE A 301 4.86 14.39 -25.62
CA ILE A 301 3.85 14.42 -24.55
C ILE A 301 3.32 15.85 -24.34
N THR A 302 2.17 15.97 -23.67
CA THR A 302 1.54 17.27 -23.36
C THR A 302 1.55 17.60 -21.88
N HIS A 303 1.45 16.57 -21.03
CA HIS A 303 1.40 16.68 -19.58
C HIS A 303 2.39 15.66 -19.00
N LEU A 304 3.13 16.07 -17.97
CA LEU A 304 4.15 15.28 -17.32
C LEU A 304 3.88 15.28 -15.81
N ASN A 305 3.52 14.12 -15.28
CA ASN A 305 3.16 13.94 -13.89
C ASN A 305 4.40 13.43 -13.12
N TYR A 306 4.87 14.18 -12.14
CA TYR A 306 6.04 13.81 -11.34
C TYR A 306 5.63 12.87 -10.21
N ALA A 307 6.00 11.60 -10.32
CA ALA A 307 5.79 10.58 -9.30
C ALA A 307 7.05 10.46 -8.40
N PHE A 308 7.03 10.87 -7.13
CA PHE A 308 5.94 11.50 -6.36
C PHE A 308 6.49 12.57 -5.40
N ALA A 309 5.58 13.34 -4.80
CA ALA A 309 5.79 13.99 -3.49
C ALA A 309 4.89 13.32 -2.42
N MET A 310 5.18 13.58 -1.15
CA MET A 310 4.50 12.95 0.00
C MET A 310 3.69 13.96 0.84
N ILE A 311 2.79 13.44 1.68
CA ILE A 311 2.09 14.21 2.73
C ILE A 311 2.80 13.99 4.07
N HIS A 312 3.05 15.06 4.82
CA HIS A 312 3.54 14.99 6.20
C HIS A 312 2.38 14.74 7.18
N SER A 313 2.45 13.67 7.96
CA SER A 313 1.42 13.16 8.89
C SER A 313 0.87 14.15 9.92
N SER A 314 1.68 15.09 10.41
CA SER A 314 1.30 16.00 11.49
C SER A 314 0.93 17.41 11.04
N THR A 315 1.49 17.88 9.92
CA THR A 315 1.20 19.20 9.35
C THR A 315 0.21 19.14 8.18
N PHE A 316 0.04 17.96 7.56
CA PHE A 316 -0.69 17.73 6.31
C PHE A 316 -0.19 18.54 5.11
N GLN A 317 1.04 19.06 5.19
CA GLN A 317 1.69 19.78 4.10
C GLN A 317 2.37 18.81 3.11
N ILE A 318 2.50 19.24 1.86
CA ILE A 318 3.24 18.51 0.83
C ILE A 318 4.75 18.64 1.10
N ARG A 319 5.46 17.53 0.97
CA ARG A 319 6.92 17.43 1.13
C ARG A 319 7.53 16.62 0.00
N HIS A 320 8.80 16.85 -0.29
CA HIS A 320 9.58 16.03 -1.21
C HIS A 320 9.64 14.56 -0.78
N PHE A 321 9.82 13.62 -1.72
CA PHE A 321 9.89 12.19 -1.42
C PHE A 321 11.35 11.70 -1.41
N GLU A 322 12.12 12.04 -2.44
CA GLU A 322 13.57 11.85 -2.46
C GLU A 322 14.29 13.17 -2.14
N ASP A 323 15.36 13.08 -1.37
CA ASP A 323 16.08 14.25 -0.84
C ASP A 323 16.62 15.18 -1.93
N ASN A 324 16.88 14.64 -3.12
CA ASN A 324 17.39 15.35 -4.29
C ASN A 324 16.30 15.71 -5.32
N ASP A 325 15.02 15.50 -5.02
CA ASP A 325 13.93 16.15 -5.73
C ASP A 325 14.07 17.68 -5.64
N VAL A 326 14.48 18.17 -4.46
CA VAL A 326 14.63 19.59 -4.13
C VAL A 326 16.05 20.11 -4.34
N SER A 327 16.15 21.39 -4.72
CA SER A 327 17.42 22.04 -5.03
C SER A 327 18.31 22.28 -3.81
N ASN A 328 19.62 22.30 -4.06
CA ASN A 328 20.67 22.48 -3.07
C ASN A 328 20.63 21.49 -1.89
N TRP A 329 20.17 20.26 -2.13
CA TRP A 329 20.27 19.15 -1.17
C TRP A 329 21.68 19.02 -0.55
N GLY A 330 21.73 18.69 0.73
CA GLY A 330 22.98 18.54 1.49
C GLY A 330 23.67 19.86 1.87
N THR A 331 23.10 21.01 1.52
CA THR A 331 23.58 22.34 1.94
C THR A 331 22.75 22.92 3.09
N GLY A 332 23.17 24.05 3.66
CA GLY A 332 22.37 24.79 4.65
C GLY A 332 21.12 25.49 4.08
N ASN A 333 21.00 25.62 2.75
CA ASN A 333 19.92 26.32 2.04
C ASN A 333 19.13 25.38 1.11
N TRP A 334 19.00 24.11 1.48
CA TRP A 334 18.13 23.16 0.78
C TRP A 334 16.65 23.55 0.92
N GLN A 335 15.78 23.00 0.05
CA GLN A 335 14.35 23.33 -0.06
C GLN A 335 14.01 24.76 -0.55
N VAL A 336 14.99 25.56 -1.00
CA VAL A 336 14.76 26.84 -1.68
C VAL A 336 15.09 26.71 -3.18
N PRO A 337 14.19 27.12 -4.12
CA PRO A 337 14.47 27.04 -5.55
C PRO A 337 15.68 27.85 -5.99
N CYS A 338 16.45 27.37 -6.98
CA CYS A 338 17.65 28.04 -7.49
C CYS A 338 17.37 29.42 -8.08
N SER A 339 16.14 29.68 -8.54
CA SER A 339 15.68 31.02 -8.95
C SER A 339 15.68 32.06 -7.82
N GLN A 340 15.78 31.63 -6.56
CA GLN A 340 15.82 32.47 -5.36
C GLN A 340 17.18 32.39 -4.62
N GLN A 341 18.17 31.67 -5.17
CA GLN A 341 19.47 31.45 -4.53
C GLN A 341 20.62 32.24 -5.18
N ALA A 342 21.75 32.30 -4.48
CA ALA A 342 23.00 32.85 -5.01
C ALA A 342 23.63 31.93 -6.08
N ALA A 343 24.58 32.47 -6.85
CA ALA A 343 25.29 31.73 -7.89
C ALA A 343 25.99 30.47 -7.33
N GLY A 344 25.87 29.35 -8.05
CA GLY A 344 26.38 28.04 -7.64
C GLY A 344 25.32 27.06 -7.12
N CYS A 345 24.02 27.38 -7.26
CA CYS A 345 22.93 26.47 -6.91
C CYS A 345 22.85 25.24 -7.84
N THR A 346 22.70 24.05 -7.26
CA THR A 346 22.47 22.78 -7.95
C THR A 346 20.99 22.46 -7.95
N LYS A 347 20.38 22.36 -9.13
CA LYS A 347 18.95 22.05 -9.29
C LYS A 347 18.62 20.61 -8.90
N GLY A 348 17.62 20.45 -8.04
CA GLY A 348 16.96 19.16 -7.79
C GLY A 348 16.09 18.74 -8.98
N LEU A 349 15.61 17.51 -8.97
CA LEU A 349 14.83 16.94 -10.07
C LEU A 349 13.56 17.73 -10.39
N TYR A 350 12.90 18.36 -9.41
CA TYR A 350 11.73 19.22 -9.66
C TYR A 350 12.06 20.39 -10.60
N GLU A 351 13.18 21.09 -10.38
CA GLU A 351 13.58 22.18 -11.27
C GLU A 351 14.13 21.66 -12.61
N GLN A 352 14.79 20.49 -12.64
CA GLN A 352 15.24 19.87 -13.90
C GLN A 352 14.06 19.46 -14.80
N VAL A 353 12.97 18.94 -14.22
CA VAL A 353 11.73 18.63 -14.95
C VAL A 353 11.03 19.91 -15.41
N ASN A 354 10.95 20.93 -14.56
CA ASN A 354 10.29 22.19 -14.92
C ASN A 354 11.09 23.03 -15.96
N ASP A 355 12.42 22.87 -16.02
CA ASP A 355 13.27 23.47 -17.06
C ASP A 355 12.93 22.99 -18.47
N LEU A 356 12.36 21.79 -18.65
CA LEU A 356 11.94 21.28 -19.95
C LEU A 356 10.92 22.21 -20.64
N LYS A 357 10.13 22.97 -19.87
CA LYS A 357 9.17 23.95 -20.40
C LYS A 357 9.83 25.14 -21.10
N ALA A 358 11.14 25.36 -20.91
CA ALA A 358 11.89 26.40 -21.62
C ALA A 358 12.18 26.04 -23.09
N THR A 359 12.28 24.74 -23.41
CA THR A 359 12.42 24.23 -24.79
C THR A 359 11.10 23.67 -25.34
N HIS A 360 10.20 23.23 -24.46
CA HIS A 360 8.91 22.62 -24.79
C HIS A 360 7.75 23.42 -24.13
N PRO A 361 7.46 24.65 -24.59
CA PRO A 361 6.50 25.55 -23.92
C PRO A 361 5.04 25.06 -23.95
N HIS A 362 4.72 24.06 -24.78
CA HIS A 362 3.42 23.37 -24.74
C HIS A 362 3.27 22.50 -23.49
N LEU A 363 4.36 21.91 -22.99
CA LEU A 363 4.39 20.95 -21.88
C LEU A 363 3.79 21.56 -20.61
N LYS A 364 2.96 20.79 -19.92
CA LYS A 364 2.47 21.08 -18.57
C LYS A 364 3.08 20.09 -17.59
N THR A 365 3.52 20.56 -16.43
CA THR A 365 4.11 19.72 -15.38
C THR A 365 3.21 19.71 -14.15
N LEU A 366 2.88 18.52 -13.65
CA LEU A 366 2.12 18.35 -12.42
C LEU A 366 2.97 17.60 -11.39
N ILE A 367 2.73 17.86 -10.10
CA ILE A 367 3.27 17.03 -9.02
C ILE A 367 2.20 16.05 -8.56
N SER A 368 2.52 14.76 -8.60
CA SER A 368 1.63 13.69 -8.14
C SER A 368 1.90 13.36 -6.68
N ILE A 369 0.83 13.18 -5.91
CA ILE A 369 0.88 12.81 -4.49
C ILE A 369 0.22 11.45 -4.31
N GLY A 370 0.95 10.49 -3.73
CA GLY A 370 0.43 9.15 -3.44
C GLY A 370 1.16 8.04 -4.18
N GLY A 371 0.41 7.21 -4.91
CA GLY A 371 0.87 6.01 -5.57
C GLY A 371 0.94 4.77 -4.66
N TRP A 372 1.04 3.60 -5.29
CA TRP A 372 0.85 2.28 -4.67
C TRP A 372 1.56 2.07 -3.33
N SER A 373 2.85 2.43 -3.20
CA SER A 373 3.60 2.25 -1.95
C SER A 373 3.31 3.31 -0.87
N PHE A 374 2.66 4.44 -1.20
CA PHE A 374 2.32 5.49 -0.23
C PHE A 374 1.09 5.15 0.64
N ASN A 375 0.38 4.06 0.34
CA ASN A 375 -0.66 3.53 1.22
C ASN A 375 -0.46 2.03 1.55
N LEU A 376 0.73 1.47 1.31
CA LEU A 376 1.08 0.13 1.80
C LEU A 376 1.35 0.18 3.32
N PRO A 377 0.78 -0.73 4.12
CA PRO A 377 1.17 -0.87 5.53
C PRO A 377 2.61 -1.37 5.61
N ALA A 378 3.32 -0.99 6.68
CA ALA A 378 4.73 -1.35 6.87
C ALA A 378 5.01 -2.86 6.99
N SER A 379 3.97 -3.69 7.13
CA SER A 379 4.02 -5.15 7.07
C SER A 379 4.12 -5.72 5.66
N GLU A 380 3.71 -4.96 4.64
CA GLU A 380 3.74 -5.37 3.23
C GLU A 380 4.92 -4.73 2.48
N ASP A 381 5.18 -3.43 2.70
CA ASP A 381 6.37 -2.75 2.16
C ASP A 381 7.16 -2.05 3.27
N ALA A 382 7.97 -2.87 3.95
CA ALA A 382 8.88 -2.42 4.98
C ALA A 382 10.06 -1.60 4.44
N GLU A 383 10.26 -1.45 3.12
CA GLU A 383 11.31 -0.56 2.58
C GLU A 383 10.76 0.85 2.36
N SER A 384 9.66 1.00 1.60
CA SER A 384 9.04 2.30 1.35
C SER A 384 8.55 2.94 2.65
N ALA A 385 7.99 2.15 3.58
CA ALA A 385 7.67 2.65 4.91
C ALA A 385 8.91 3.24 5.63
N ARG A 386 10.08 2.57 5.56
CA ARG A 386 11.32 3.12 6.13
C ARG A 386 11.83 4.36 5.38
N ARG A 387 11.67 4.43 4.05
CA ARG A 387 12.02 5.63 3.25
C ARG A 387 11.15 6.84 3.62
N MET A 388 9.86 6.64 3.88
CA MET A 388 8.94 7.70 4.30
C MET A 388 9.12 8.08 5.76
N SER A 389 9.24 7.11 6.69
CA SER A 389 9.51 7.36 8.11
C SER A 389 10.85 8.07 8.39
N ARG A 390 11.80 8.02 7.44
CA ARG A 390 13.06 8.79 7.47
C ARG A 390 12.83 10.30 7.33
N LEU A 391 11.83 10.72 6.54
CA LEU A 391 11.46 12.12 6.35
C LEU A 391 10.42 12.58 7.38
N ASP A 392 9.51 11.69 7.75
CA ASP A 392 8.47 11.93 8.72
C ASP A 392 8.25 10.70 9.62
N ALA A 393 8.83 10.72 10.81
CA ALA A 393 8.71 9.62 11.77
C ALA A 393 7.27 9.35 12.28
N GLY A 394 6.29 10.22 11.96
CA GLY A 394 4.86 10.00 12.22
C GLY A 394 4.09 9.41 11.04
N TRP A 395 4.73 9.20 9.88
CA TRP A 395 4.08 8.66 8.68
C TRP A 395 3.50 7.26 8.91
N THR A 396 2.30 7.03 8.40
CA THR A 396 1.59 5.74 8.36
C THR A 396 0.66 5.69 7.13
N GLU A 397 0.16 4.50 6.79
CA GLU A 397 -0.78 4.28 5.68
C GLU A 397 -2.08 5.10 5.76
N TYR A 398 -2.46 5.57 6.96
CA TYR A 398 -3.68 6.37 7.21
C TYR A 398 -3.57 7.85 6.78
N VAL A 399 -2.37 8.33 6.42
CA VAL A 399 -2.09 9.78 6.28
C VAL A 399 -3.03 10.52 5.31
N PHE A 400 -3.46 9.88 4.22
CA PHE A 400 -4.47 10.48 3.33
C PHE A 400 -5.83 10.62 4.02
N SER A 401 -6.32 9.57 4.70
CA SER A 401 -7.59 9.61 5.43
C SER A 401 -7.55 10.64 6.58
N ASP A 402 -6.42 10.76 7.28
CA ASP A 402 -6.20 11.75 8.32
C ASP A 402 -6.16 13.18 7.78
N MET A 403 -5.51 13.40 6.62
CA MET A 403 -5.53 14.68 5.92
C MET A 403 -6.95 15.07 5.50
N VAL A 404 -7.73 14.16 4.94
CA VAL A 404 -9.09 14.49 4.49
C VAL A 404 -10.13 14.51 5.61
N SER A 405 -9.83 14.00 6.80
CA SER A 405 -10.78 13.79 7.91
C SER A 405 -11.50 15.05 8.42
N THR A 406 -10.83 16.21 8.39
CA THR A 406 -11.38 17.48 8.92
C THR A 406 -11.17 18.65 7.95
N GLY A 407 -11.99 19.70 8.09
CA GLY A 407 -11.83 20.92 7.29
C GLY A 407 -10.49 21.63 7.53
N GLU A 408 -9.96 21.57 8.76
CA GLU A 408 -8.67 22.17 9.11
C GLU A 408 -7.49 21.41 8.46
N ASN A 409 -7.51 20.07 8.50
CA ASN A 409 -6.46 19.25 7.90
C ASN A 409 -6.44 19.39 6.38
N ARG A 410 -7.62 19.40 5.73
CA ARG A 410 -7.73 19.67 4.29
C ARG A 410 -7.25 21.06 3.93
N GLN A 411 -7.51 22.09 4.74
CA GLN A 411 -7.04 23.44 4.44
C GLN A 411 -5.51 23.53 4.47
N LYS A 412 -4.85 22.92 5.45
CA LYS A 412 -3.36 22.84 5.51
C LYS A 412 -2.76 22.22 4.26
N PHE A 413 -3.39 21.16 3.73
CA PHE A 413 -2.97 20.54 2.47
C PHE A 413 -3.26 21.43 1.26
N VAL A 414 -4.43 22.06 1.19
CA VAL A 414 -4.84 22.96 0.09
C VAL A 414 -3.89 24.15 -0.02
N ASP A 415 -3.60 24.82 1.09
CA ASP A 415 -2.67 25.96 1.16
C ASP A 415 -1.27 25.51 0.73
N SER A 416 -0.81 24.37 1.27
CA SER A 416 0.49 23.79 0.93
C SER A 416 0.60 23.33 -0.53
N ALA A 417 -0.48 22.93 -1.17
CA ALA A 417 -0.48 22.52 -2.58
C ALA A 417 -0.21 23.70 -3.50
N ILE A 418 -0.83 24.85 -3.21
CA ILE A 418 -0.55 26.11 -3.89
C ILE A 418 0.92 26.50 -3.70
N ASP A 419 1.38 26.59 -2.45
CA ASP A 419 2.75 26.99 -2.14
C ASP A 419 3.78 26.07 -2.80
N PHE A 420 3.59 24.75 -2.73
CA PHE A 420 4.52 23.78 -3.31
C PHE A 420 4.58 23.88 -4.84
N CYS A 421 3.42 23.92 -5.51
CA CYS A 421 3.38 24.04 -6.98
C CYS A 421 3.99 25.36 -7.45
N ARG A 422 3.64 26.49 -6.81
CA ARG A 422 4.16 27.81 -7.17
C ARG A 422 5.63 28.00 -6.84
N THR A 423 6.15 27.31 -5.82
CA THR A 423 7.57 27.30 -5.43
C THR A 423 8.43 26.52 -6.43
N TRP A 424 8.05 25.28 -6.74
CA TRP A 424 8.86 24.40 -7.61
C TRP A 424 8.57 24.55 -9.10
N GLY A 425 7.60 25.37 -9.48
CA GLY A 425 7.32 25.78 -10.86
C GLY A 425 6.28 24.91 -11.60
N PHE A 426 5.62 23.98 -10.90
CA PHE A 426 4.57 23.13 -11.45
C PHE A 426 3.33 23.93 -11.88
N ASP A 427 2.65 23.43 -12.91
CA ASP A 427 1.41 23.96 -13.46
C ASP A 427 0.16 23.34 -12.79
N GLY A 428 0.30 22.29 -11.98
CA GLY A 428 -0.82 21.65 -11.28
C GLY A 428 -0.45 20.56 -10.27
N LEU A 429 -1.49 20.00 -9.66
CA LEU A 429 -1.47 18.92 -8.68
C LEU A 429 -2.23 17.69 -9.22
N ASP A 430 -1.70 16.51 -8.97
CA ASP A 430 -2.30 15.23 -9.31
C ASP A 430 -2.43 14.35 -8.04
N LEU A 431 -3.58 13.70 -7.85
CA LEU A 431 -3.95 13.04 -6.59
C LEU A 431 -4.16 11.53 -6.76
N ASP A 432 -3.13 10.76 -6.41
CA ASP A 432 -3.04 9.33 -6.67
C ASP A 432 -3.22 8.54 -5.37
N TRP A 433 -4.32 8.78 -4.67
CA TRP A 433 -4.67 8.05 -3.46
C TRP A 433 -5.21 6.66 -3.82
N GLU A 434 -4.51 5.62 -3.39
CA GLU A 434 -4.84 4.21 -3.69
C GLU A 434 -5.23 3.41 -2.43
N TYR A 435 -6.49 3.39 -1.99
CA TYR A 435 -7.68 4.08 -2.50
C TYR A 435 -8.52 4.66 -1.34
N PRO A 436 -9.27 5.77 -1.56
CA PRO A 436 -10.23 6.28 -0.58
C PRO A 436 -11.17 5.16 -0.09
N GLY A 437 -11.24 4.96 1.22
CA GLY A 437 -12.12 3.96 1.84
C GLY A 437 -11.63 2.52 1.84
N PHE A 438 -10.50 2.20 1.20
CA PHE A 438 -9.95 0.83 1.22
C PHE A 438 -9.18 0.55 2.52
N ILE A 439 -9.82 -0.19 3.43
CA ILE A 439 -9.35 -0.43 4.81
C ILE A 439 -7.96 -1.10 4.86
N GLY A 440 -7.63 -1.99 3.91
CA GLY A 440 -6.31 -2.63 3.83
C GLY A 440 -5.14 -1.68 3.55
N ARG A 441 -5.43 -0.39 3.31
CA ARG A 441 -4.50 0.67 2.93
C ARG A 441 -4.75 1.98 3.70
N GLY A 442 -5.16 1.84 4.96
CA GLY A 442 -5.45 2.98 5.86
C GLY A 442 -6.75 3.73 5.57
N GLY A 443 -7.56 3.28 4.61
CA GLY A 443 -8.83 3.91 4.24
C GLY A 443 -9.97 3.71 5.25
N ARG A 444 -10.95 4.61 5.22
CA ARG A 444 -12.11 4.68 6.11
C ARG A 444 -13.39 4.98 5.32
N ALA A 445 -14.54 4.47 5.76
CA ALA A 445 -15.81 4.61 5.03
C ALA A 445 -16.29 6.07 4.79
N THR A 446 -15.72 7.06 5.50
CA THR A 446 -15.98 8.49 5.28
C THR A 446 -15.15 9.12 4.15
N ASP A 447 -14.10 8.44 3.69
CA ASP A 447 -13.11 8.98 2.75
C ASP A 447 -13.71 9.46 1.43
N LYS A 448 -14.68 8.73 0.85
CA LYS A 448 -15.33 9.13 -0.41
C LYS A 448 -15.96 10.52 -0.36
N ALA A 449 -16.66 10.83 0.73
CA ALA A 449 -17.25 12.15 0.94
C ALA A 449 -16.20 13.21 1.30
N ASN A 450 -15.17 12.82 2.05
CA ASN A 450 -14.06 13.71 2.43
C ASN A 450 -13.14 14.07 1.24
N PHE A 451 -12.88 13.13 0.34
CA PHE A 451 -12.13 13.32 -0.91
C PHE A 451 -12.92 14.21 -1.88
N ALA A 452 -14.21 13.95 -2.08
CA ALA A 452 -15.09 14.84 -2.83
C ALA A 452 -15.13 16.27 -2.25
N THR A 453 -14.95 16.42 -0.94
CA THR A 453 -14.85 17.73 -0.27
C THR A 453 -13.47 18.37 -0.46
N LEU A 454 -12.38 17.58 -0.43
CA LEU A 454 -11.03 18.03 -0.75
C LEU A 454 -10.96 18.61 -2.16
N LEU A 455 -11.49 17.91 -3.17
CA LEU A 455 -11.44 18.35 -4.56
C LEU A 455 -12.14 19.70 -4.78
N ARG A 456 -13.29 19.91 -4.13
CA ARG A 456 -14.00 21.21 -4.12
C ARG A 456 -13.18 22.32 -3.46
N GLN A 457 -12.48 22.03 -2.36
CA GLN A 457 -11.60 23.01 -1.70
C GLN A 457 -10.37 23.35 -2.54
N LEU A 458 -9.73 22.35 -3.18
CA LEU A 458 -8.57 22.55 -4.05
C LEU A 458 -8.92 23.38 -5.29
N ARG A 459 -9.96 23.01 -6.05
CA ARG A 459 -10.39 23.74 -7.25
C ARG A 459 -10.70 25.21 -6.94
N ALA A 460 -11.51 25.45 -5.90
CA ALA A 460 -11.88 26.80 -5.48
C ALA A 460 -10.67 27.64 -5.03
N ALA A 461 -9.69 27.03 -4.34
CA ALA A 461 -8.47 27.73 -3.92
C ALA A 461 -7.52 28.00 -5.09
N PHE A 462 -7.37 27.06 -6.03
CA PHE A 462 -6.55 27.21 -7.24
C PHE A 462 -7.10 28.31 -8.16
N ASP A 463 -8.42 28.42 -8.28
CA ASP A 463 -9.07 29.46 -9.07
C ASP A 463 -8.98 30.84 -8.39
N ALA A 464 -9.09 30.89 -7.06
CA ALA A 464 -8.90 32.10 -6.27
C ALA A 464 -7.45 32.59 -6.29
N GLU A 465 -6.45 31.70 -6.21
CA GLU A 465 -5.04 32.07 -6.34
C GLU A 465 -4.74 32.58 -7.75
N GLY A 466 -5.10 31.85 -8.81
CA GLY A 466 -4.87 32.32 -10.19
C GLY A 466 -5.50 33.69 -10.46
N THR A 467 -6.74 33.91 -9.97
CA THR A 467 -7.43 35.20 -10.07
C THR A 467 -6.72 36.33 -9.31
N SER A 468 -6.16 36.05 -8.12
CA SER A 468 -5.55 37.07 -7.25
C SER A 468 -4.07 37.33 -7.53
N SER A 469 -3.32 36.33 -8.02
CA SER A 469 -1.92 36.47 -8.44
C SER A 469 -1.77 36.87 -9.91
N GLY A 470 -2.85 36.81 -10.71
CA GLY A 470 -2.84 37.07 -12.15
C GLY A 470 -2.18 35.96 -12.97
N ARG A 471 -2.02 34.77 -12.39
CA ARG A 471 -1.44 33.58 -13.05
C ARG A 471 -2.55 32.67 -13.55
N THR A 472 -2.26 31.82 -14.54
CA THR A 472 -3.17 30.71 -14.90
C THR A 472 -3.43 29.86 -13.64
N PRO A 473 -4.70 29.56 -13.27
CA PRO A 473 -5.02 28.64 -12.19
C PRO A 473 -4.25 27.32 -12.32
N LEU A 474 -3.93 26.71 -11.19
CA LEU A 474 -3.30 25.39 -11.18
C LEU A 474 -4.27 24.34 -11.75
N LEU A 475 -3.74 23.38 -12.52
CA LEU A 475 -4.47 22.19 -12.92
C LEU A 475 -4.69 21.27 -11.71
N LEU A 476 -5.80 20.53 -11.69
CA LEU A 476 -6.13 19.54 -10.67
C LEU A 476 -6.59 18.23 -11.33
N THR A 477 -5.85 17.15 -11.12
CA THR A 477 -6.13 15.81 -11.68
C THR A 477 -6.05 14.73 -10.59
N ALA A 478 -6.41 13.50 -10.93
CA ALA A 478 -6.28 12.34 -10.05
C ALA A 478 -6.21 11.03 -10.86
N ALA A 479 -5.27 10.14 -10.54
CA ALA A 479 -5.35 8.74 -10.94
C ALA A 479 -6.42 8.00 -10.16
N VAL A 480 -7.23 7.19 -10.86
CA VAL A 480 -8.38 6.51 -10.26
C VAL A 480 -8.47 5.03 -10.61
N GLY A 481 -8.70 4.20 -9.58
CA GLY A 481 -8.89 2.75 -9.74
C GLY A 481 -10.23 2.41 -10.39
N ILE A 482 -10.21 1.52 -11.38
CA ILE A 482 -11.37 1.25 -12.25
C ILE A 482 -12.20 0.02 -11.88
N GLY A 483 -11.76 -0.79 -10.91
CA GLY A 483 -12.52 -1.96 -10.46
C GLY A 483 -13.84 -1.55 -9.79
N PRO A 484 -14.98 -2.21 -10.06
CA PRO A 484 -16.30 -1.72 -9.65
C PRO A 484 -16.42 -1.47 -8.14
N SER A 485 -15.88 -2.37 -7.30
CA SER A 485 -15.85 -2.17 -5.85
C SER A 485 -15.04 -0.93 -5.43
N THR A 486 -13.92 -0.65 -6.10
CA THR A 486 -13.13 0.57 -5.87
C THR A 486 -13.91 1.81 -6.31
N ALA A 487 -14.54 1.79 -7.49
CA ALA A 487 -15.36 2.91 -7.99
C ALA A 487 -16.58 3.20 -7.10
N ASP A 488 -17.23 2.17 -6.57
CA ASP A 488 -18.34 2.27 -5.63
C ASP A 488 -17.89 2.83 -4.27
N ASN A 489 -16.79 2.34 -3.71
CA ASN A 489 -16.34 2.72 -2.37
C ASN A 489 -15.56 4.04 -2.31
N ALA A 490 -14.80 4.39 -3.36
CA ALA A 490 -13.85 5.51 -3.30
C ALA A 490 -14.37 6.84 -3.87
N TYR A 491 -15.12 6.84 -4.97
CA TYR A 491 -15.29 8.05 -5.80
C TYR A 491 -16.73 8.57 -5.91
N ASP A 492 -16.93 9.85 -5.57
CA ASP A 492 -18.09 10.66 -5.98
C ASP A 492 -17.82 11.17 -7.41
N VAL A 493 -18.08 10.32 -8.41
CA VAL A 493 -17.71 10.59 -9.81
C VAL A 493 -18.28 11.92 -10.35
N PRO A 494 -19.52 12.35 -10.03
CA PRO A 494 -19.99 13.69 -10.37
C PRO A 494 -19.14 14.82 -9.76
N ALA A 495 -18.69 14.69 -8.50
CA ALA A 495 -17.81 15.68 -7.88
C ALA A 495 -16.39 15.68 -8.47
N LEU A 496 -15.86 14.50 -8.82
CA LEU A 496 -14.60 14.41 -9.58
C LEU A 496 -14.74 15.11 -10.94
N ASN A 497 -15.82 14.84 -11.67
CA ASN A 497 -16.09 15.45 -12.98
C ASN A 497 -16.29 16.97 -12.92
N GLU A 498 -16.89 17.48 -11.84
CA GLU A 498 -17.05 18.92 -11.59
C GLU A 498 -15.70 19.61 -11.32
N ASN A 499 -14.86 19.03 -10.46
CA ASN A 499 -13.73 19.74 -9.84
C ASN A 499 -12.35 19.40 -10.41
N LEU A 500 -12.16 18.23 -11.06
CA LEU A 500 -10.92 17.89 -11.75
C LEU A 500 -10.93 18.46 -13.17
N ASP A 501 -9.77 18.91 -13.68
CA ASP A 501 -9.61 19.30 -15.09
C ASP A 501 -9.81 18.09 -16.01
N PHE A 502 -9.19 16.97 -15.66
CA PHE A 502 -9.42 15.64 -16.25
C PHE A 502 -9.16 14.51 -15.24
N ILE A 503 -9.61 13.31 -15.58
CA ILE A 503 -9.59 12.10 -14.74
C ILE A 503 -8.70 11.05 -15.41
N ASN A 504 -7.68 10.59 -14.68
CA ASN A 504 -6.68 9.64 -15.16
C ASN A 504 -7.12 8.21 -14.85
N LEU A 505 -7.82 7.54 -15.78
CA LEU A 505 -8.32 6.18 -15.54
C LEU A 505 -7.17 5.16 -15.58
N MET A 506 -6.92 4.48 -14.46
CA MET A 506 -5.91 3.42 -14.39
C MET A 506 -6.47 2.12 -15.00
N THR A 507 -6.61 2.09 -16.32
CA THR A 507 -7.08 0.93 -17.09
C THR A 507 -5.95 -0.06 -17.38
N TYR A 508 -5.23 -0.40 -16.32
CA TYR A 508 -4.15 -1.37 -16.25
C TYR A 508 -4.21 -2.10 -14.90
N ASP A 509 -3.39 -3.13 -14.71
CA ASP A 509 -3.42 -4.00 -13.53
C ASP A 509 -4.80 -4.58 -13.20
N MET A 510 -5.59 -4.80 -14.25
CA MET A 510 -6.86 -5.51 -14.16
C MET A 510 -6.66 -7.02 -13.91
N TYR A 511 -5.48 -7.54 -14.24
CA TYR A 511 -5.13 -8.96 -14.19
C TYR A 511 -3.64 -9.17 -13.84
N GLY A 512 -3.32 -10.25 -13.14
CA GLY A 512 -1.94 -10.60 -12.79
C GLY A 512 -1.86 -11.82 -11.87
N GLY A 513 -0.64 -12.22 -11.49
CA GLY A 513 -0.39 -13.44 -10.70
C GLY A 513 -1.00 -13.50 -9.29
N TRP A 514 -1.65 -12.42 -8.82
CA TRP A 514 -2.48 -12.39 -7.61
C TRP A 514 -3.84 -13.09 -7.78
N SER A 515 -4.27 -13.35 -9.02
CA SER A 515 -5.44 -14.18 -9.35
C SER A 515 -5.09 -15.05 -10.56
N PRO A 516 -4.24 -16.07 -10.37
CA PRO A 516 -3.48 -16.71 -11.43
C PRO A 516 -4.25 -17.80 -12.18
N GLU A 517 -5.53 -18.06 -11.86
CA GLU A 517 -6.32 -19.17 -12.41
C GLU A 517 -6.38 -19.16 -13.95
N LYS A 518 -6.29 -17.96 -14.54
CA LYS A 518 -6.18 -17.72 -15.98
C LYS A 518 -5.16 -16.62 -16.26
N THR A 519 -4.50 -16.67 -17.42
CA THR A 519 -3.76 -15.54 -17.99
C THR A 519 -4.70 -14.48 -18.58
N ALA A 520 -4.35 -13.20 -18.51
CA ALA A 520 -4.98 -12.13 -19.30
C ALA A 520 -4.07 -10.91 -19.42
N ILE A 521 -4.37 -10.05 -20.40
CA ILE A 521 -3.59 -8.84 -20.67
C ILE A 521 -4.08 -7.74 -19.71
N HIS A 522 -3.27 -7.41 -18.71
CA HIS A 522 -3.65 -6.51 -17.61
C HIS A 522 -4.13 -5.11 -18.01
N SER A 523 -3.79 -4.64 -19.23
CA SER A 523 -4.19 -3.36 -19.80
C SER A 523 -5.19 -3.47 -20.97
N GLN A 524 -5.82 -4.63 -21.21
CA GLN A 524 -6.67 -4.86 -22.39
C GLN A 524 -7.76 -3.80 -22.61
N LEU A 525 -7.88 -3.30 -23.84
CA LEU A 525 -8.90 -2.30 -24.20
C LEU A 525 -10.31 -2.91 -24.18
N TYR A 526 -10.47 -4.12 -24.71
CA TYR A 526 -11.74 -4.84 -24.77
C TYR A 526 -11.66 -6.17 -24.01
N ALA A 527 -12.78 -6.62 -23.46
CA ALA A 527 -12.91 -7.97 -22.93
C ALA A 527 -13.07 -8.99 -24.08
N GLY A 528 -12.27 -10.05 -24.06
CA GLY A 528 -12.25 -11.10 -25.08
C GLY A 528 -12.80 -12.46 -24.60
N PRO A 529 -12.91 -13.44 -25.52
CA PRO A 529 -13.36 -14.78 -25.18
C PRO A 529 -12.44 -15.44 -24.15
N GLY A 530 -13.04 -15.95 -23.06
CA GLY A 530 -12.33 -16.59 -21.95
C GLY A 530 -12.19 -15.73 -20.69
N ASP A 531 -12.33 -14.40 -20.82
CA ASP A 531 -12.15 -13.43 -19.73
C ASP A 531 -13.29 -13.53 -18.72
N SER A 532 -13.05 -14.33 -17.68
CA SER A 532 -13.93 -14.52 -16.52
C SER A 532 -13.02 -14.90 -15.36
N PHE A 533 -12.89 -13.97 -14.42
CA PHE A 533 -11.97 -14.03 -13.29
C PHE A 533 -12.84 -14.03 -12.03
N GLY A 534 -13.21 -15.24 -11.60
CA GLY A 534 -14.35 -15.44 -10.71
C GLY A 534 -15.68 -15.00 -11.35
N ASP A 535 -16.63 -14.63 -10.50
CA ASP A 535 -17.99 -14.20 -10.86
C ASP A 535 -18.08 -12.72 -11.26
N GLY A 536 -16.94 -12.04 -11.42
CA GLY A 536 -16.85 -10.60 -11.68
C GLY A 536 -17.12 -10.19 -13.13
N VAL A 537 -17.29 -8.88 -13.35
CA VAL A 537 -17.35 -8.28 -14.69
C VAL A 537 -15.98 -8.43 -15.38
N PRO A 538 -15.91 -8.82 -16.66
CA PRO A 538 -14.66 -8.82 -17.42
C PRO A 538 -14.10 -7.40 -17.56
N LEU A 539 -13.07 -7.09 -16.78
CA LEU A 539 -12.41 -5.79 -16.77
C LEU A 539 -11.70 -5.53 -18.10
N SER A 540 -11.82 -4.29 -18.55
CA SER A 540 -11.22 -3.77 -19.78
C SER A 540 -11.27 -2.24 -19.78
N GLY A 541 -10.43 -1.60 -20.59
CA GLY A 541 -10.45 -0.15 -20.76
C GLY A 541 -11.81 0.39 -21.23
N GLU A 542 -12.50 -0.34 -22.11
CA GLU A 542 -13.83 0.02 -22.59
C GLU A 542 -14.89 -0.11 -21.50
N TYR A 543 -14.84 -1.19 -20.69
CA TYR A 543 -15.72 -1.32 -19.52
C TYR A 543 -15.53 -0.14 -18.56
N ALA A 544 -14.29 0.18 -18.19
CA ALA A 544 -13.96 1.26 -17.28
C ALA A 544 -14.48 2.62 -17.80
N VAL A 545 -14.24 2.94 -19.07
CA VAL A 545 -14.74 4.16 -19.70
C VAL A 545 -16.28 4.21 -19.67
N ASN A 546 -16.95 3.12 -20.04
CA ASN A 546 -18.41 3.06 -20.05
C ASN A 546 -19.03 3.19 -18.63
N ASP A 547 -18.44 2.54 -17.63
CA ASP A 547 -18.86 2.58 -16.23
C ASP A 547 -18.66 3.98 -15.62
N TRP A 548 -17.52 4.63 -15.84
CA TRP A 548 -17.28 6.01 -15.39
C TRP A 548 -18.22 7.02 -16.04
N ILE A 549 -18.55 6.86 -17.33
CA ILE A 549 -19.58 7.68 -18.00
C ILE A 549 -20.95 7.45 -17.36
N ALA A 550 -21.34 6.20 -17.10
CA ALA A 550 -22.62 5.86 -16.45
C ALA A 550 -22.72 6.43 -15.02
N ARG A 551 -21.59 6.57 -14.32
CA ARG A 551 -21.48 7.22 -13.00
C ARG A 551 -21.47 8.76 -13.05
N GLY A 552 -21.46 9.37 -14.24
CA GLY A 552 -21.57 10.82 -14.43
C GLY A 552 -20.28 11.53 -14.86
N ALA A 553 -19.23 10.80 -15.27
CA ALA A 553 -18.06 11.43 -15.88
C ALA A 553 -18.34 11.90 -17.32
N SER A 554 -17.83 13.08 -17.66
CA SER A 554 -17.89 13.62 -19.01
C SER A 554 -16.84 12.91 -19.88
N VAL A 555 -17.25 12.41 -21.04
CA VAL A 555 -16.34 11.68 -21.96
C VAL A 555 -15.08 12.51 -22.28
N SER A 556 -15.25 13.81 -22.51
CA SER A 556 -14.18 14.78 -22.78
C SER A 556 -13.33 15.18 -21.55
N LYS A 557 -13.47 14.48 -20.41
CA LYS A 557 -12.58 14.58 -19.23
C LYS A 557 -11.89 13.25 -18.87
N LEU A 558 -12.23 12.14 -19.53
CA LEU A 558 -11.64 10.83 -19.24
C LEU A 558 -10.38 10.60 -20.10
N ALA A 559 -9.24 10.35 -19.44
CA ALA A 559 -8.01 9.88 -20.07
C ALA A 559 -7.85 8.36 -19.85
N LEU A 560 -7.46 7.62 -20.89
CA LEU A 560 -7.35 6.16 -20.88
C LEU A 560 -5.92 5.70 -20.51
N GLY A 561 -5.80 4.72 -19.61
CA GLY A 561 -4.53 4.13 -19.19
C GLY A 561 -3.83 3.29 -20.26
N LEU A 562 -2.51 3.44 -20.30
CA LEU A 562 -1.52 2.79 -21.16
C LEU A 562 -0.35 2.34 -20.28
N VAL A 563 0.37 1.30 -20.69
CA VAL A 563 1.53 0.81 -19.93
C VAL A 563 2.79 0.64 -20.78
N THR A 564 3.93 0.66 -20.11
CA THR A 564 5.26 0.27 -20.64
C THR A 564 5.87 -0.89 -19.85
N TYR A 565 5.04 -1.61 -19.09
CA TYR A 565 5.37 -2.82 -18.37
C TYR A 565 4.35 -3.92 -18.68
N SER A 566 4.61 -5.12 -18.15
CA SER A 566 3.72 -6.27 -18.21
C SER A 566 3.26 -6.70 -16.81
N ARG A 567 2.15 -7.44 -16.76
CA ARG A 567 1.93 -8.41 -15.67
C ARG A 567 2.11 -9.83 -16.18
N SER A 568 2.79 -10.64 -15.37
CA SER A 568 3.25 -11.98 -15.75
C SER A 568 2.71 -13.08 -14.84
N PHE A 569 2.51 -14.25 -15.45
CA PHE A 569 1.92 -15.45 -14.86
C PHE A 569 2.88 -16.63 -15.06
N GLN A 570 2.85 -17.58 -14.13
CA GLN A 570 3.35 -18.93 -14.37
C GLN A 570 2.20 -19.81 -14.85
N LEU A 571 2.36 -20.41 -16.02
CA LEU A 571 1.43 -21.39 -16.60
C LEU A 571 1.53 -22.75 -15.89
N GLN A 572 0.44 -23.52 -15.90
CA GLN A 572 0.43 -24.92 -15.47
C GLN A 572 1.10 -25.87 -16.49
N SER A 573 1.33 -25.40 -17.72
CA SER A 573 1.97 -26.16 -18.79
C SER A 573 2.89 -25.25 -19.61
N SER A 574 4.06 -25.78 -20.00
CA SER A 574 5.00 -25.11 -20.90
C SER A 574 4.76 -25.39 -22.40
N THR A 575 3.59 -25.94 -22.76
CA THR A 575 3.20 -26.15 -24.17
C THR A 575 3.11 -24.80 -24.90
N PRO A 576 3.81 -24.61 -26.04
CA PRO A 576 3.77 -23.34 -26.79
C PRO A 576 2.37 -22.99 -27.35
N GLY A 577 2.14 -21.70 -27.60
CA GLY A 577 0.92 -21.17 -28.22
C GLY A 577 -0.23 -20.93 -27.25
N GLN A 578 0.04 -20.76 -25.95
CA GLN A 578 -0.98 -20.42 -24.95
C GLN A 578 -1.26 -18.92 -24.91
N GLY A 579 -2.48 -18.52 -25.27
CA GLY A 579 -2.96 -17.13 -25.22
C GLY A 579 -3.64 -16.74 -23.90
N PRO A 580 -4.35 -15.59 -23.87
CA PRO A 580 -5.24 -15.22 -22.78
C PRO A 580 -6.27 -16.31 -22.48
N GLY A 581 -6.59 -16.51 -21.20
CA GLY A 581 -7.47 -17.58 -20.71
C GLY A 581 -6.77 -18.92 -20.47
N ALA A 582 -5.46 -19.03 -20.70
CA ALA A 582 -4.68 -20.23 -20.39
C ALA A 582 -4.50 -20.42 -18.88
N ALA A 583 -4.41 -21.68 -18.42
CA ALA A 583 -4.40 -22.00 -16.99
C ALA A 583 -3.06 -21.65 -16.33
N GLY A 584 -3.09 -20.72 -15.37
CA GLY A 584 -1.93 -20.34 -14.55
C GLY A 584 -1.94 -20.94 -13.15
N GLN A 585 -0.87 -20.72 -12.40
CA GLN A 585 -0.65 -21.23 -11.04
C GLN A 585 0.07 -20.27 -10.10
N GLY A 586 0.55 -19.12 -10.59
CA GLY A 586 1.16 -18.07 -9.77
C GLY A 586 1.68 -16.90 -10.60
N TYR A 587 2.49 -16.05 -9.99
CA TYR A 587 3.24 -15.01 -10.67
C TYR A 587 4.28 -15.59 -11.64
N GLY A 588 4.51 -14.90 -12.76
CA GLY A 588 5.63 -15.19 -13.64
C GLY A 588 6.98 -14.91 -12.95
N ALA A 589 8.02 -15.61 -13.41
CA ALA A 589 9.37 -15.46 -12.88
C ALA A 589 9.86 -14.01 -12.94
N THR A 590 10.50 -13.57 -11.85
CA THR A 590 11.13 -12.24 -11.73
C THR A 590 12.18 -12.02 -12.81
N GLN A 591 12.12 -10.87 -13.49
CA GLN A 591 13.09 -10.49 -14.51
C GLN A 591 14.32 -9.80 -13.91
N ALA A 592 15.43 -9.81 -14.65
CA ALA A 592 16.77 -9.52 -14.12
C ALA A 592 17.04 -8.04 -13.82
N ILE A 593 16.29 -7.12 -14.45
CA ILE A 593 16.52 -5.68 -14.40
C ILE A 593 15.49 -5.03 -13.46
N SER A 594 14.19 -5.26 -13.72
CA SER A 594 13.08 -4.75 -12.90
C SER A 594 13.02 -5.39 -11.51
N LYS A 595 13.41 -6.67 -11.40
CA LYS A 595 13.52 -7.43 -10.14
C LYS A 595 12.21 -7.53 -9.33
N GLN A 596 11.08 -7.20 -9.95
CA GLN A 596 9.75 -7.36 -9.38
C GLN A 596 9.19 -8.76 -9.69
N VAL A 597 8.40 -9.31 -8.77
CA VAL A 597 7.66 -10.56 -8.99
C VAL A 597 6.43 -10.26 -9.84
N GLY A 598 6.18 -11.03 -10.89
CA GLY A 598 4.99 -10.85 -11.72
C GLY A 598 4.98 -9.63 -12.64
N LEU A 599 6.14 -9.01 -12.91
CA LEU A 599 6.29 -7.83 -13.77
C LEU A 599 7.57 -7.91 -14.63
N ALA A 600 7.53 -7.25 -15.78
CA ALA A 600 8.70 -6.95 -16.61
C ALA A 600 8.49 -5.63 -17.39
N SER A 601 9.53 -4.81 -17.50
CA SER A 601 9.53 -3.53 -18.25
C SER A 601 9.62 -3.76 -19.78
N TYR A 602 9.28 -2.78 -20.63
CA TYR A 602 9.20 -3.00 -22.08
C TYR A 602 10.54 -3.45 -22.70
N TYR A 603 11.68 -2.91 -22.26
CA TYR A 603 13.00 -3.39 -22.71
C TYR A 603 13.33 -4.81 -22.24
N GLU A 604 12.76 -5.31 -21.13
CA GLU A 604 12.87 -6.72 -20.74
C GLU A 604 12.03 -7.60 -21.66
N ILE A 605 10.83 -7.15 -22.03
CA ILE A 605 9.93 -7.83 -22.99
C ILE A 605 10.60 -7.90 -24.38
N LEU A 606 11.17 -6.80 -24.87
CA LEU A 606 11.98 -6.77 -26.10
C LEU A 606 13.20 -7.69 -26.00
N THR A 607 13.84 -7.78 -24.83
CA THR A 607 14.94 -8.71 -24.58
C THR A 607 14.49 -10.16 -24.69
N LEU A 608 13.34 -10.53 -24.11
CA LEU A 608 12.77 -11.88 -24.23
C LEU A 608 12.40 -12.24 -25.68
N ILE A 609 11.83 -11.29 -26.42
CA ILE A 609 11.54 -11.44 -27.87
C ILE A 609 12.85 -11.67 -28.65
N SER A 610 13.92 -10.92 -28.34
CA SER A 610 15.24 -11.12 -28.98
C SER A 610 15.87 -12.48 -28.68
N GLN A 611 15.47 -13.12 -27.57
CA GLN A 611 15.86 -14.48 -27.18
C GLN A 611 14.93 -15.57 -27.75
N GLY A 612 13.93 -15.20 -28.56
CA GLY A 612 13.03 -16.13 -29.23
C GLY A 612 11.71 -16.43 -28.50
N ALA A 613 11.30 -15.60 -27.55
CA ALA A 613 9.90 -15.62 -27.07
C ALA A 613 8.96 -15.14 -28.19
N GLU A 614 7.85 -15.84 -28.41
CA GLU A 614 6.91 -15.49 -29.48
C GLU A 614 5.95 -14.38 -29.00
N LYS A 615 6.04 -13.18 -29.60
CA LYS A 615 5.08 -12.09 -29.40
C LYS A 615 3.83 -12.35 -30.23
N HIS A 616 2.66 -12.22 -29.61
CA HIS A 616 1.37 -12.22 -30.26
C HIS A 616 0.62 -10.91 -29.96
N TYR A 617 0.09 -10.27 -30.99
CA TYR A 617 -0.88 -9.18 -30.84
C TYR A 617 -2.31 -9.76 -30.84
N ASP A 618 -3.08 -9.50 -29.78
CA ASP A 618 -4.50 -9.84 -29.72
C ASP A 618 -5.34 -8.64 -30.19
N SER A 619 -5.73 -8.69 -31.46
CA SER A 619 -6.57 -7.65 -32.09
C SER A 619 -8.02 -7.64 -31.62
N ALA A 620 -8.49 -8.67 -30.89
CA ALA A 620 -9.82 -8.67 -30.27
C ALA A 620 -9.81 -7.94 -28.92
N ARG A 621 -8.66 -7.93 -28.22
CA ARG A 621 -8.45 -7.22 -26.95
C ARG A 621 -7.76 -5.86 -27.11
N CYS A 622 -7.10 -5.62 -28.25
CA CYS A 622 -6.11 -4.56 -28.46
C CYS A 622 -5.07 -4.50 -27.33
N GLY A 623 -4.29 -5.57 -27.24
CA GLY A 623 -3.17 -5.76 -26.31
C GLY A 623 -2.19 -6.80 -26.86
N ALA A 624 -1.00 -6.87 -26.30
CA ALA A 624 0.02 -7.85 -26.67
C ALA A 624 0.25 -8.89 -25.56
N TYR A 625 0.75 -10.06 -25.95
CA TYR A 625 1.25 -11.06 -25.01
C TYR A 625 2.44 -11.84 -25.59
N LEU A 626 3.19 -12.52 -24.71
CA LEU A 626 4.20 -13.50 -25.11
C LEU A 626 4.19 -14.73 -24.20
N GLN A 627 4.80 -15.80 -24.69
CA GLN A 627 5.09 -17.01 -23.91
C GLN A 627 6.56 -17.41 -24.08
N GLN A 628 7.22 -17.80 -22.98
CA GLN A 628 8.53 -18.45 -22.99
C GLN A 628 8.54 -19.61 -21.99
N GLY A 629 8.28 -20.84 -22.46
CA GLY A 629 8.13 -22.00 -21.57
C GLY A 629 6.84 -21.89 -20.75
N ASP A 630 6.94 -21.93 -19.43
CA ASP A 630 5.83 -21.68 -18.50
C ASP A 630 5.66 -20.20 -18.11
N LEU A 631 6.55 -19.31 -18.54
CA LEU A 631 6.41 -17.86 -18.38
C LEU A 631 5.42 -17.30 -19.42
N TRP A 632 4.41 -16.57 -18.96
CA TRP A 632 3.46 -15.84 -19.81
C TRP A 632 3.38 -14.37 -19.37
N MET A 633 3.32 -13.44 -20.32
CA MET A 633 3.24 -12.00 -20.05
C MET A 633 2.18 -11.35 -20.92
N GLY A 634 1.36 -10.47 -20.36
CA GLY A 634 0.47 -9.57 -21.10
C GLY A 634 0.90 -8.12 -20.91
N PHE A 635 0.89 -7.32 -21.97
CA PHE A 635 1.46 -5.96 -22.04
C PHE A 635 0.87 -5.12 -23.18
N ASP A 636 1.36 -3.88 -23.32
CA ASP A 636 1.14 -3.02 -24.49
C ASP A 636 2.38 -2.96 -25.41
N ASP A 637 2.16 -2.96 -26.72
CA ASP A 637 3.17 -2.76 -27.75
C ASP A 637 2.77 -1.61 -28.70
N GLU A 638 3.59 -1.31 -29.72
CA GLU A 638 3.25 -0.25 -30.67
C GLU A 638 1.98 -0.52 -31.50
N GLU A 639 1.44 -1.75 -31.56
CA GLU A 639 0.19 -2.07 -32.26
C GLU A 639 -1.02 -1.85 -31.34
N SER A 640 -0.95 -2.27 -30.07
CA SER A 640 -2.02 -2.07 -29.10
C SER A 640 -2.23 -0.60 -28.74
N VAL A 641 -1.16 0.18 -28.53
CA VAL A 641 -1.32 1.61 -28.20
C VAL A 641 -1.86 2.42 -29.38
N ARG A 642 -1.63 1.99 -30.63
CA ARG A 642 -2.27 2.60 -31.81
C ARG A 642 -3.78 2.35 -31.81
N CYS A 643 -4.23 1.11 -31.56
CA CYS A 643 -5.66 0.82 -31.40
C CYS A 643 -6.30 1.62 -30.25
N LYS A 644 -5.59 1.77 -29.11
CA LYS A 644 -6.06 2.60 -27.98
C LYS A 644 -6.15 4.08 -28.34
N ALA A 645 -5.20 4.61 -29.11
CA ALA A 645 -5.28 5.98 -29.64
C ALA A 645 -6.47 6.17 -30.61
N ASP A 646 -6.75 5.19 -31.46
CA ASP A 646 -7.92 5.19 -32.34
C ASP A 646 -9.23 5.21 -31.52
N TYR A 647 -9.36 4.34 -30.51
CA TYR A 647 -10.49 4.37 -29.57
C TYR A 647 -10.64 5.72 -28.84
N ILE A 648 -9.54 6.33 -28.37
CA ILE A 648 -9.55 7.67 -27.74
C ILE A 648 -10.07 8.75 -28.69
N LYS A 649 -9.78 8.65 -30.00
CA LYS A 649 -10.31 9.56 -31.02
C LYS A 649 -11.80 9.29 -31.28
N GLU A 650 -12.17 8.04 -31.56
CA GLU A 650 -13.55 7.62 -31.89
C GLU A 650 -14.55 7.86 -30.74
N LYS A 651 -14.17 7.48 -29.52
CA LYS A 651 -15.00 7.62 -28.32
C LYS A 651 -15.13 9.07 -27.86
N GLY A 652 -14.23 9.96 -28.28
CA GLY A 652 -14.22 11.37 -27.87
C GLY A 652 -13.57 11.65 -26.51
N LEU A 653 -12.72 10.73 -26.02
CA LEU A 653 -11.97 10.86 -24.77
C LEU A 653 -10.98 12.04 -24.81
N ILE A 654 -10.57 12.58 -23.66
CA ILE A 654 -9.64 13.73 -23.65
C ILE A 654 -8.25 13.34 -24.13
N GLY A 655 -7.82 12.10 -23.86
CA GLY A 655 -6.45 11.69 -24.07
C GLY A 655 -6.08 10.31 -23.54
N GLY A 656 -4.77 10.08 -23.43
CA GLY A 656 -4.18 8.89 -22.80
C GLY A 656 -3.25 9.24 -21.64
N LEU A 657 -3.05 8.25 -20.76
CA LEU A 657 -2.24 8.28 -19.54
C LEU A 657 -1.23 7.14 -19.60
N LEU A 658 0.08 7.42 -19.53
CA LEU A 658 1.13 6.39 -19.55
C LEU A 658 1.75 6.16 -18.18
N TRP A 659 1.67 4.92 -17.69
CA TRP A 659 2.55 4.41 -16.64
C TRP A 659 3.60 3.44 -17.24
N ASP A 660 4.85 3.84 -17.42
CA ASP A 660 5.45 5.16 -17.21
C ASP A 660 6.50 5.49 -18.32
N LEU A 661 7.24 6.60 -18.18
CA LEU A 661 8.32 6.92 -19.14
C LEU A 661 9.58 6.03 -19.00
N PRO A 662 10.12 5.78 -17.77
CA PRO A 662 11.30 4.93 -17.60
C PRO A 662 11.20 3.47 -18.05
N GLU A 663 10.02 2.85 -18.04
CA GLU A 663 9.87 1.43 -18.44
C GLU A 663 9.75 1.21 -19.97
N ASP A 664 9.58 2.28 -20.77
CA ASP A 664 9.70 2.21 -22.25
C ASP A 664 11.17 1.97 -22.66
N ASP A 665 11.42 1.57 -23.91
CA ASP A 665 12.78 1.50 -24.47
C ASP A 665 13.31 2.91 -24.84
N PHE A 666 13.41 3.76 -23.82
CA PHE A 666 13.89 5.13 -23.94
C PHE A 666 15.31 5.27 -24.50
N PRO A 667 16.30 4.37 -24.24
CA PRO A 667 17.62 4.46 -24.86
C PRO A 667 17.58 4.31 -26.39
N ASN A 668 16.55 3.65 -26.92
CA ASN A 668 16.31 3.48 -28.35
C ASN A 668 15.16 4.38 -28.88
N GLY A 669 14.74 5.38 -28.10
CA GLY A 669 13.84 6.44 -28.55
C GLY A 669 12.38 6.34 -28.09
N SER A 670 12.07 5.52 -27.08
CA SER A 670 10.72 5.38 -26.50
C SER A 670 9.66 4.95 -27.53
N PRO A 671 9.70 3.70 -28.04
CA PRO A 671 8.79 3.22 -29.07
C PRO A 671 7.31 3.31 -28.69
N ILE A 672 6.94 3.01 -27.44
CA ILE A 672 5.54 3.06 -26.99
C ILE A 672 5.04 4.52 -26.95
N VAL A 673 5.80 5.41 -26.31
CA VAL A 673 5.51 6.86 -26.27
C VAL A 673 5.38 7.41 -27.69
N THR A 674 6.29 7.03 -28.58
CA THR A 674 6.34 7.52 -29.97
C THR A 674 5.15 7.02 -30.79
N ALA A 675 4.81 5.73 -30.69
CA ALA A 675 3.70 5.14 -31.43
C ALA A 675 2.34 5.72 -30.99
N PHE A 676 2.14 5.91 -29.69
CA PHE A 676 0.92 6.51 -29.16
C PHE A 676 0.79 7.99 -29.52
N SER A 677 1.86 8.78 -29.32
CA SER A 677 1.91 10.21 -29.64
C SER A 677 1.55 10.49 -31.11
N GLN A 678 2.18 9.75 -32.03
CA GLN A 678 1.90 9.85 -33.48
C GLN A 678 0.46 9.44 -33.82
N ALA A 679 -0.06 8.39 -33.19
CA ALA A 679 -1.43 7.93 -33.44
C ALA A 679 -2.50 8.88 -32.87
N LEU A 680 -2.19 9.60 -31.79
CA LEU A 680 -3.05 10.62 -31.22
C LEU A 680 -2.98 11.96 -31.98
N GLY A 681 -1.96 12.16 -32.81
CA GLY A 681 -1.79 13.33 -33.67
C GLY A 681 -1.29 14.57 -32.95
N LEU A 682 -0.29 14.39 -32.08
CA LEU A 682 0.41 15.48 -31.39
C LEU A 682 1.55 16.07 -32.24
#